data_AF-A0A521THU8-F1
#
_entry.id   AF-A0A521THU8-F1
#
_cell.length_a   1.000
_cell.length_b   1.000
_cell.length_c   1.000
_cell.angle_alpha   90.00
_cell.angle_beta   90.00
_cell.angle_gamma   90.00
#
_symmetry.space_group_name_H-M   'P 1'
#
loop_
_entity.id
_entity.type
_entity.pdbx_description
1 polymer ?
#
loop_
_entity_poly.entity_id
_entity_poly.type
_entity_poly.pdbx_seq_one_letter_code
_entity_poly.pdbx_strand_id
1 'polypeptide(L)'
;MIFRRALLLLEPAADAGPALSALRRVAPTLEHLLVLVQAPASSPGWFDAEVSPTTEEEAASALGPLRESSAGAAKQVEVQLVPALDGDALATLCEAEQIELLALGSRSLRALPMLYTLRKRQPVALLWSSETVSAAPLREVGCVALGQRARAAIGAFLRDHSTASLRVTLLSDVRPPPEAVASFREVAGIPSPVASTEVVSWSSMRSWFQGSSADRPFDLLVLARLPLSVFLDVRWPAPALLLPPLSSSRPFARRSLEVADLVDDGGPLRVRLEEEAAVGSPGALPDQSLAFVSGGRVVATLGAVDGEAELPAGLRATSLGVYRMGGEGPSNPVAAIEQMVDVLRPGERPVALLDAELPDEVLRALAASSGPAEPEQLAVRLRPTRSFTAIRERLRAAGLAPRVVDARAVLDEGSALDVSEEVDPVRLARVASRMRRAGFPVVSILHRGPIHPWTEGFVALCAPDLWDAGGVRRGDGLHGPPVMAMSLASAESIGGNRIELEHDNARARGWLLEAIRGSARTLHLQVYMALGDDVGTLVGDALAEAGARGVAVRVLVDSLHGLHGSFGATNPLLDRLSRSPGVELRTSRPLHEMPSLTDLKRRDHRKLVVADGQVALVGGRNLSHEYYTGFGEVPLTEASSWREVPWLDAGARVEGTAVGALAASFREAWTEAGGAPFGITAPAPAGDSRARVIVHRGLRDARTLEAYLELIASARSHLYLVNGFPLALELQHALLGALRRGVRVRVLSGHVTPTHGDQAFSGPWSAARTVATELVHSRLDPLVEAGADVRYFAVKGRPGWSPTIGVVHPHVHAKSVSVDGLRCTVGSANLDITASYWESELVLLTEDAALTRAYEASLDALMEASTRVQKEDPAWHQRALRRGWMRHWPGVLSV
;
A
#
# COMPACT_ATOMS: atom_id res chain seq x y z
N MET A 1 2.24 -34.94 -5.45
CA MET A 1 1.31 -35.23 -4.33
C MET A 1 0.40 -36.40 -4.68
N ILE A 2 0.90 -37.62 -4.48
CA ILE A 2 0.06 -38.81 -4.54
C ILE A 2 -1.00 -38.67 -3.45
N PHE A 3 -2.25 -38.35 -3.82
CA PHE A 3 -3.34 -38.21 -2.85
C PHE A 3 -3.70 -39.59 -2.29
N ARG A 4 -3.50 -39.77 -0.99
CA ARG A 4 -3.82 -40.99 -0.24
C ARG A 4 -5.12 -40.85 0.54
N ARG A 5 -5.46 -39.64 0.96
CA ARG A 5 -6.65 -39.38 1.80
C ARG A 5 -7.49 -38.26 1.18
N ALA A 6 -8.75 -38.57 0.87
CA ALA A 6 -9.67 -37.61 0.27
C ALA A 6 -10.99 -37.52 1.04
N LEU A 7 -11.63 -36.36 0.94
CA LEU A 7 -12.98 -36.11 1.42
C LEU A 7 -13.88 -35.79 0.23
N LEU A 8 -15.04 -36.42 0.12
CA LEU A 8 -16.08 -36.07 -0.84
C LEU A 8 -17.24 -35.43 -0.09
N LEU A 9 -17.52 -34.15 -0.38
CA LEU A 9 -18.61 -33.42 0.23
C LEU A 9 -19.82 -33.34 -0.72
N LEU A 10 -20.98 -33.79 -0.23
CA LEU A 10 -22.24 -33.88 -0.97
C LEU A 10 -23.37 -33.14 -0.24
N GLU A 11 -24.23 -32.48 -1.00
CA GLU A 11 -25.56 -32.05 -0.54
C GLU A 11 -26.55 -33.24 -0.63
N PRO A 12 -27.65 -33.25 0.13
CA PRO A 12 -28.67 -34.30 0.04
C PRO A 12 -29.21 -34.40 -1.39
N ALA A 13 -29.35 -35.62 -1.91
CA ALA A 13 -29.77 -35.91 -3.28
C ALA A 13 -28.81 -35.47 -4.42
N ALA A 14 -27.58 -35.01 -4.12
CA ALA A 14 -26.58 -34.73 -5.15
C ALA A 14 -26.01 -36.02 -5.78
N ASP A 15 -25.80 -36.01 -7.10
CA ASP A 15 -25.14 -37.12 -7.81
C ASP A 15 -23.63 -37.13 -7.52
N ALA A 16 -23.16 -38.18 -6.84
CA ALA A 16 -21.75 -38.37 -6.52
C ALA A 16 -20.93 -38.91 -7.72
N GLY A 17 -21.57 -39.41 -8.78
CA GLY A 17 -20.95 -40.08 -9.92
C GLY A 17 -19.82 -39.28 -10.58
N PRO A 18 -20.05 -38.02 -10.98
CA PRO A 18 -19.02 -37.16 -11.56
C PRO A 18 -17.80 -36.98 -10.64
N ALA A 19 -18.02 -36.69 -9.36
CA ALA A 19 -16.94 -36.47 -8.40
C ALA A 19 -16.16 -37.76 -8.10
N LEU A 20 -16.84 -38.88 -7.93
CA LEU A 20 -16.23 -40.20 -7.71
C LEU A 20 -15.41 -40.66 -8.92
N SER A 21 -15.91 -40.43 -10.13
CA SER A 21 -15.19 -40.76 -11.37
C SER A 21 -13.92 -39.92 -11.54
N ALA A 22 -13.98 -38.62 -11.22
CA ALA A 22 -12.81 -37.74 -11.23
C ALA A 22 -11.80 -38.12 -10.13
N LEU A 23 -12.27 -38.48 -8.93
CA LEU A 23 -11.43 -38.98 -7.85
C LEU A 23 -10.67 -40.25 -8.27
N ARG A 24 -11.35 -41.25 -8.84
CA ARG A 24 -10.71 -42.48 -9.32
C ARG A 24 -9.63 -42.22 -10.36
N ARG A 25 -9.81 -41.21 -11.21
CA ARG A 25 -8.86 -40.81 -12.25
C ARG A 25 -7.66 -40.02 -11.70
N VAL A 26 -7.89 -39.05 -10.81
CA VAL A 26 -6.86 -38.14 -10.28
C VAL A 26 -6.08 -38.74 -9.11
N ALA A 27 -6.73 -39.62 -8.33
CA ALA A 27 -6.17 -40.29 -7.16
C ALA A 27 -6.38 -41.81 -7.22
N PRO A 28 -5.77 -42.53 -8.19
CA PRO A 28 -6.00 -43.97 -8.37
C PRO A 28 -5.45 -44.84 -7.22
N THR A 29 -4.60 -44.28 -6.36
CA THR A 29 -3.98 -44.97 -5.22
C THR A 29 -4.58 -44.56 -3.88
N LEU A 30 -5.83 -44.09 -3.87
CA LEU A 30 -6.49 -43.57 -2.67
C LEU A 30 -6.61 -44.67 -1.60
N GLU A 31 -6.09 -44.40 -0.41
CA GLU A 31 -6.11 -45.34 0.72
C GLU A 31 -7.36 -45.11 1.57
N HIS A 32 -7.77 -43.86 1.75
CA HIS A 32 -8.94 -43.47 2.53
C HIS A 32 -9.82 -42.46 1.79
N LEU A 33 -11.13 -42.71 1.74
CA LEU A 33 -12.14 -41.78 1.24
C LEU A 33 -13.22 -41.58 2.31
N LEU A 34 -13.35 -40.36 2.81
CA LEU A 34 -14.46 -39.95 3.67
C LEU A 34 -15.54 -39.24 2.83
N VAL A 35 -16.73 -39.81 2.73
CA VAL A 35 -17.88 -39.22 2.05
C VAL A 35 -18.81 -38.61 3.08
N LEU A 36 -18.97 -37.29 3.04
CA LEU A 36 -19.86 -36.55 3.91
C LEU A 36 -21.09 -36.09 3.15
N VAL A 37 -22.26 -36.46 3.65
CA VAL A 37 -23.53 -35.89 3.23
C VAL A 37 -23.92 -34.83 4.26
N GLN A 38 -24.07 -33.59 3.82
CA GLN A 38 -24.41 -32.47 4.72
C GLN A 38 -25.94 -32.34 4.85
N ALA A 39 -26.47 -32.42 6.07
CA ALA A 39 -27.88 -32.11 6.31
C ALA A 39 -28.17 -30.62 6.01
N PRO A 40 -29.36 -30.26 5.49
CA PRO A 40 -29.67 -28.88 5.13
C PRO A 40 -29.62 -27.99 6.38
N ALA A 41 -28.86 -26.89 6.31
CA ALA A 41 -28.82 -25.89 7.37
C ALA A 41 -30.15 -25.11 7.38
N SER A 42 -30.79 -24.96 8.54
CA SER A 42 -31.81 -23.92 8.76
C SER A 42 -31.14 -22.55 8.75
N SER A 43 -30.99 -21.95 7.56
CA SER A 43 -30.46 -20.59 7.43
C SER A 43 -31.56 -19.56 7.74
N PRO A 44 -31.29 -18.54 8.57
CA PRO A 44 -32.06 -17.30 8.55
C PRO A 44 -31.56 -16.46 7.36
N GLY A 45 -32.33 -16.39 6.28
CA GLY A 45 -31.91 -15.73 5.03
C GLY A 45 -32.86 -14.62 4.59
N TRP A 46 -32.30 -13.46 4.24
CA TRP A 46 -32.98 -12.34 3.57
C TRP A 46 -33.07 -12.51 2.03
N PHE A 47 -32.52 -13.59 1.44
CA PHE A 47 -32.69 -13.93 0.01
C PHE A 47 -32.57 -15.45 -0.20
N ASP A 48 -33.71 -16.16 -0.29
CA ASP A 48 -34.10 -17.01 -1.42
C ASP A 48 -35.39 -17.78 -1.12
N ALA A 49 -36.20 -17.90 -2.17
CA ALA A 49 -37.51 -18.54 -2.20
C ALA A 49 -37.41 -20.09 -2.26
N GLU A 50 -38.41 -20.74 -1.64
CA GLU A 50 -38.90 -22.10 -1.89
C GLU A 50 -37.87 -23.21 -2.18
N VAL A 51 -37.29 -23.77 -1.12
CA VAL A 51 -36.84 -25.17 -1.12
C VAL A 51 -37.36 -25.83 0.15
N SER A 52 -38.20 -26.86 0.02
CA SER A 52 -38.64 -27.67 1.16
C SER A 52 -37.42 -28.30 1.86
N PRO A 53 -37.35 -28.26 3.21
CA PRO A 53 -36.27 -28.92 3.93
C PRO A 53 -36.31 -30.42 3.63
N THR A 54 -35.21 -30.96 3.10
CA THR A 54 -34.99 -32.41 3.03
C THR A 54 -35.00 -32.96 4.45
N THR A 55 -35.81 -33.97 4.71
CA THR A 55 -35.93 -34.57 6.04
C THR A 55 -34.66 -35.38 6.38
N GLU A 56 -34.33 -35.48 7.67
CA GLU A 56 -33.18 -36.29 8.13
C GLU A 56 -33.29 -37.76 7.68
N GLU A 57 -34.52 -38.24 7.50
CA GLU A 57 -34.86 -39.58 7.00
C GLU A 57 -34.56 -39.75 5.50
N GLU A 58 -34.82 -38.74 4.67
CA GLU A 58 -34.43 -38.72 3.24
C GLU A 58 -32.90 -38.66 3.08
N ALA A 59 -32.21 -37.88 3.91
CA ALA A 59 -30.74 -37.80 3.90
C ALA A 59 -30.08 -39.10 4.37
N ALA A 60 -30.69 -39.81 5.34
CA ALA A 60 -30.23 -41.13 5.78
C ALA A 60 -30.45 -42.21 4.71
N SER A 61 -31.58 -42.17 3.98
CA SER A 61 -31.89 -43.10 2.88
C SER A 61 -30.89 -42.99 1.72
N ALA A 62 -30.35 -41.80 1.47
CA ALA A 62 -29.33 -41.56 0.45
C ALA A 62 -27.97 -42.23 0.74
N LEU A 63 -27.68 -42.60 1.99
CA LEU A 63 -26.38 -43.19 2.37
C LEU A 63 -26.14 -44.59 1.79
N GLY A 64 -27.20 -45.39 1.60
CA GLY A 64 -27.09 -46.77 1.10
C GLY A 64 -26.51 -46.84 -0.32
N PRO A 65 -27.17 -46.23 -1.32
CA PRO A 65 -26.65 -46.14 -2.69
C PRO A 65 -25.29 -45.42 -2.79
N LEU A 66 -25.03 -44.45 -1.92
CA LEU A 66 -23.73 -43.76 -1.86
C LEU A 66 -22.60 -44.68 -1.38
N ARG A 67 -22.85 -45.57 -0.41
CA ARG A 67 -21.88 -46.60 0.02
C ARG A 67 -21.55 -47.56 -1.12
N GLU A 68 -22.54 -48.00 -1.88
CA GLU A 68 -22.35 -48.89 -3.02
C GLU A 68 -21.59 -48.21 -4.17
N SER A 69 -22.00 -47.00 -4.55
CA SER A 69 -21.34 -46.25 -5.64
C SER A 69 -19.92 -45.78 -5.31
N SER A 70 -19.64 -45.52 -4.04
CA SER A 70 -18.31 -45.17 -3.54
C SER A 70 -17.43 -46.40 -3.29
N ALA A 71 -18.01 -47.60 -3.29
CA ALA A 71 -17.26 -48.84 -3.11
C ALA A 71 -16.16 -48.96 -4.17
N GLY A 72 -14.97 -49.37 -3.73
CA GLY A 72 -13.78 -49.48 -4.59
C GLY A 72 -13.19 -48.15 -5.07
N ALA A 73 -13.66 -46.99 -4.58
CA ALA A 73 -13.00 -45.70 -4.86
C ALA A 73 -11.72 -45.49 -4.03
N ALA A 74 -11.58 -46.20 -2.90
CA ALA A 74 -10.38 -46.26 -2.06
C ALA A 74 -10.27 -47.63 -1.38
N LYS A 75 -9.12 -47.92 -0.73
CA LYS A 75 -8.96 -49.13 0.10
C LYS A 75 -9.95 -49.15 1.27
N GLN A 76 -10.18 -48.00 1.89
CA GLN A 76 -11.17 -47.79 2.94
C GLN A 76 -12.07 -46.62 2.57
N VAL A 77 -13.39 -46.84 2.65
CA VAL A 77 -14.41 -45.84 2.35
C VAL A 77 -15.33 -45.73 3.54
N GLU A 78 -15.51 -44.52 4.03
CA GLU A 78 -16.44 -44.20 5.10
C GLU A 78 -17.49 -43.22 4.59
N VAL A 79 -18.76 -43.46 4.93
CA VAL A 79 -19.87 -42.60 4.49
C VAL A 79 -20.68 -42.19 5.71
N GLN A 80 -20.70 -40.89 5.98
CA GLN A 80 -21.34 -40.30 7.15
C GLN A 80 -22.33 -39.20 6.75
N LEU A 81 -23.43 -39.12 7.51
CA LEU A 81 -24.31 -37.96 7.52
C LEU A 81 -23.81 -37.03 8.63
N VAL A 82 -23.58 -35.76 8.30
CA VAL A 82 -23.13 -34.75 9.26
C VAL A 82 -24.10 -33.57 9.28
N PRO A 83 -24.28 -32.91 10.45
CA PRO A 83 -24.97 -31.63 10.49
C PRO A 83 -24.26 -30.59 9.61
N ALA A 84 -24.94 -29.48 9.34
CA ALA A 84 -24.35 -28.41 8.53
C ALA A 84 -22.97 -27.99 9.06
N LEU A 85 -21.95 -28.13 8.23
CA LEU A 85 -20.58 -27.74 8.54
C LEU A 85 -20.32 -26.32 8.08
N ASP A 86 -19.67 -25.53 8.93
CA ASP A 86 -19.03 -24.28 8.52
C ASP A 86 -17.57 -24.52 8.12
N GLY A 87 -16.89 -23.46 7.68
CA GLY A 87 -15.50 -23.52 7.22
C GLY A 87 -14.49 -23.93 8.29
N ASP A 88 -14.77 -23.63 9.56
CA ASP A 88 -13.86 -23.91 10.67
C ASP A 88 -14.03 -25.37 11.13
N ALA A 89 -15.26 -25.86 11.18
CA ALA A 89 -15.57 -27.26 11.45
C ALA A 89 -15.00 -28.16 10.34
N LEU A 90 -15.16 -27.79 9.07
CA LEU A 90 -14.59 -28.53 7.94
C LEU A 90 -13.06 -28.54 7.99
N ALA A 91 -12.41 -27.43 8.34
CA ALA A 91 -10.96 -27.39 8.51
C ALA A 91 -10.49 -28.30 9.65
N THR A 92 -11.15 -28.25 10.80
CA THR A 92 -10.81 -29.11 11.95
C THR A 92 -10.90 -30.59 11.58
N LEU A 93 -11.95 -30.96 10.84
CA LEU A 93 -12.13 -32.32 10.35
C LEU A 93 -11.05 -32.71 9.33
N CYS A 94 -10.76 -31.84 8.35
CA CYS A 94 -9.70 -32.09 7.38
C CYS A 94 -8.33 -32.26 8.06
N GLU A 95 -8.08 -31.58 9.18
CA GLU A 95 -6.86 -31.78 9.99
C GLU A 95 -6.83 -33.15 10.65
N ALA A 96 -7.89 -33.46 11.39
CA ALA A 96 -8.01 -34.68 12.18
C ALA A 96 -7.91 -35.92 11.27
N GLU A 97 -8.55 -35.85 10.12
CA GLU A 97 -8.56 -36.90 9.11
C GLU A 97 -7.43 -36.77 8.09
N GLN A 98 -6.49 -35.83 8.25
CA GLN A 98 -5.35 -35.63 7.36
C GLN A 98 -5.73 -35.62 5.86
N ILE A 99 -6.78 -34.88 5.51
CA ILE A 99 -7.33 -34.84 4.16
C ILE A 99 -6.41 -34.03 3.23
N GLU A 100 -6.01 -34.64 2.11
CA GLU A 100 -5.11 -34.02 1.12
C GLU A 100 -5.89 -33.49 -0.10
N LEU A 101 -7.05 -34.08 -0.38
CA LEU A 101 -7.91 -33.76 -1.52
C LEU A 101 -9.38 -33.67 -1.10
N LEU A 102 -10.00 -32.52 -1.31
CA LEU A 102 -11.44 -32.33 -1.12
C LEU A 102 -12.14 -32.31 -2.49
N ALA A 103 -13.00 -33.29 -2.73
CA ALA A 103 -13.88 -33.36 -3.89
C ALA A 103 -15.27 -32.82 -3.55
N LEU A 104 -15.89 -32.14 -4.51
CA LEU A 104 -17.24 -31.58 -4.38
C LEU A 104 -18.21 -32.28 -5.32
N GLY A 105 -19.39 -32.67 -4.82
CA GLY A 105 -20.46 -33.25 -5.64
C GLY A 105 -21.25 -32.24 -6.46
N SER A 106 -21.34 -30.98 -6.02
CA SER A 106 -22.04 -29.90 -6.72
C SER A 106 -21.26 -28.58 -6.65
N ARG A 107 -21.53 -27.67 -7.61
CA ARG A 107 -21.00 -26.28 -7.58
C ARG A 107 -22.00 -25.36 -6.88
N SER A 108 -22.13 -25.51 -5.56
CA SER A 108 -23.03 -24.68 -4.77
C SER A 108 -22.36 -23.36 -4.36
N LEU A 109 -23.04 -22.22 -4.61
CA LEU A 109 -22.63 -20.90 -4.12
C LEU A 109 -22.48 -20.88 -2.59
N ARG A 110 -23.26 -21.71 -1.90
CA ARG A 110 -23.25 -21.83 -0.43
C ARG A 110 -21.95 -22.42 0.11
N ALA A 111 -21.22 -23.21 -0.69
CA ALA A 111 -19.96 -23.82 -0.28
C ALA A 111 -18.77 -22.85 -0.35
N LEU A 112 -18.88 -21.73 -1.08
CA LEU A 112 -17.74 -20.83 -1.32
C LEU A 112 -17.15 -20.21 -0.04
N PRO A 113 -17.93 -19.65 0.90
CA PRO A 113 -17.37 -19.08 2.13
C PRO A 113 -16.67 -20.14 3.01
N MET A 114 -17.24 -21.34 3.05
CA MET A 114 -16.68 -22.49 3.77
C MET A 114 -15.35 -22.94 3.14
N LEU A 115 -15.30 -23.10 1.81
CA LEU A 115 -14.09 -23.47 1.08
C LEU A 115 -12.99 -22.40 1.17
N TYR A 116 -13.38 -21.12 1.15
CA TYR A 116 -12.46 -20.01 1.36
C TYR A 116 -11.80 -20.09 2.76
N THR A 117 -12.61 -20.36 3.79
CA THR A 117 -12.15 -20.49 5.17
C THR A 117 -11.23 -21.70 5.34
N LEU A 118 -11.61 -22.87 4.82
CA LEU A 118 -10.78 -24.08 4.81
C LEU A 118 -9.41 -23.81 4.20
N ARG A 119 -9.39 -23.22 3.00
CA ARG A 119 -8.14 -22.95 2.26
C ARG A 119 -7.26 -21.88 2.87
N LYS A 120 -7.79 -21.04 3.76
CA LYS A 120 -6.99 -20.10 4.56
C LYS A 120 -6.25 -20.83 5.68
N ARG A 121 -6.83 -21.90 6.22
CA ARG A 121 -6.29 -22.65 7.36
C ARG A 121 -5.37 -23.79 6.91
N GLN A 122 -5.68 -24.48 5.82
CA GLN A 122 -5.01 -25.73 5.45
C GLN A 122 -4.70 -25.86 3.95
N PRO A 123 -3.58 -26.52 3.60
CA PRO A 123 -3.17 -26.76 2.23
C PRO A 123 -3.90 -27.96 1.61
N VAL A 124 -5.22 -27.85 1.41
CA VAL A 124 -6.04 -28.90 0.78
C VAL A 124 -6.26 -28.62 -0.71
N ALA A 125 -6.08 -29.62 -1.56
CA ALA A 125 -6.41 -29.55 -2.99
C ALA A 125 -7.93 -29.64 -3.19
N LEU A 126 -8.50 -28.90 -4.14
CA LEU A 126 -9.93 -28.99 -4.46
C LEU A 126 -10.13 -29.66 -5.82
N LEU A 127 -11.00 -30.66 -5.89
CA LEU A 127 -11.39 -31.32 -7.14
C LEU A 127 -12.88 -31.17 -7.38
N TRP A 128 -13.27 -30.87 -8.60
CA TRP A 128 -14.67 -30.95 -8.99
C TRP A 128 -14.80 -31.42 -10.44
N SER A 129 -15.92 -32.09 -10.73
CA SER A 129 -16.34 -32.49 -12.07
C SER A 129 -17.83 -32.30 -12.21
N SER A 130 -18.29 -31.91 -13.39
CA SER A 130 -19.71 -31.82 -13.73
C SER A 130 -20.21 -33.01 -14.56
N GLU A 131 -19.30 -33.89 -14.98
CA GLU A 131 -19.60 -35.04 -15.83
C GLU A 131 -18.83 -36.28 -15.36
N THR A 132 -19.39 -37.46 -15.61
CA THR A 132 -18.75 -38.73 -15.33
C THR A 132 -17.64 -38.98 -16.34
N VAL A 133 -16.40 -39.12 -15.87
CA VAL A 133 -15.21 -39.33 -16.71
C VAL A 133 -14.69 -40.76 -16.61
N SER A 134 -14.06 -41.27 -17.68
CA SER A 134 -13.47 -42.61 -17.70
C SER A 134 -12.38 -42.80 -16.64
N ALA A 135 -12.19 -44.00 -16.09
CA ALA A 135 -11.11 -44.28 -15.15
C ALA A 135 -9.71 -44.42 -15.81
N ALA A 136 -9.59 -44.21 -17.12
CA ALA A 136 -8.32 -44.31 -17.84
C ALA A 136 -7.28 -43.27 -17.33
N PRO A 137 -5.97 -43.59 -17.37
CA PRO A 137 -4.90 -42.66 -16.99
C PRO A 137 -4.92 -41.37 -17.82
N LEU A 138 -4.51 -40.26 -17.19
CA LEU A 138 -4.38 -38.95 -17.83
C LEU A 138 -3.40 -39.02 -19.02
N ARG A 139 -3.79 -38.45 -20.17
CA ARG A 139 -2.97 -38.32 -21.38
C ARG A 139 -2.74 -36.87 -21.77
N GLU A 140 -3.71 -35.99 -21.54
CA GLU A 140 -3.62 -34.56 -21.89
C GLU A 140 -4.11 -33.67 -20.73
N VAL A 141 -3.25 -32.76 -20.25
CA VAL A 141 -3.54 -31.90 -19.09
C VAL A 141 -3.32 -30.43 -19.45
N GLY A 142 -4.32 -29.60 -19.15
CA GLY A 142 -4.25 -28.14 -19.29
C GLY A 142 -3.92 -27.48 -17.96
N CYS A 143 -2.82 -26.74 -17.89
CA CYS A 143 -2.35 -26.08 -16.68
C CYS A 143 -2.48 -24.57 -16.81
N VAL A 144 -3.28 -23.93 -15.97
CA VAL A 144 -3.44 -22.46 -15.97
C VAL A 144 -2.49 -21.85 -14.93
N ALA A 145 -1.50 -21.11 -15.42
CA ALA A 145 -0.40 -20.59 -14.62
C ALA A 145 -0.21 -19.08 -14.82
N LEU A 146 -1.19 -18.30 -14.38
CA LEU A 146 -1.17 -16.84 -14.40
C LEU A 146 -0.30 -16.28 -13.25
N GLY A 147 0.81 -15.62 -13.59
CA GLY A 147 1.79 -15.14 -12.64
C GLY A 147 2.72 -16.21 -12.03
N GLN A 148 3.77 -15.74 -11.35
CA GLN A 148 4.92 -16.56 -10.93
C GLN A 148 4.59 -17.64 -9.89
N ARG A 149 3.76 -17.33 -8.88
CA ARG A 149 3.33 -18.30 -7.86
C ARG A 149 2.50 -19.44 -8.45
N ALA A 150 1.70 -19.15 -9.47
CA ALA A 150 0.90 -20.17 -10.15
C ALA A 150 1.79 -21.13 -10.94
N ARG A 151 2.80 -20.61 -11.66
CA ARG A 151 3.82 -21.42 -12.33
C ARG A 151 4.59 -22.34 -11.37
N ALA A 152 4.92 -21.86 -10.17
CA ALA A 152 5.60 -22.65 -9.15
C ALA A 152 4.76 -23.85 -8.68
N ALA A 153 3.48 -23.60 -8.36
CA ALA A 153 2.55 -24.64 -7.92
C ALA A 153 2.31 -25.68 -9.02
N ILE A 154 2.11 -25.22 -10.26
CA ILE A 154 1.97 -26.09 -11.44
C ILE A 154 3.24 -26.90 -11.67
N GLY A 155 4.42 -26.29 -11.57
CA GLY A 155 5.70 -27.00 -11.73
C GLY A 155 5.88 -28.10 -10.68
N ALA A 156 5.58 -27.82 -9.41
CA ALA A 156 5.61 -28.81 -8.34
C ALA A 156 4.62 -29.94 -8.57
N PHE A 157 3.40 -29.62 -9.03
CA PHE A 157 2.42 -30.62 -9.40
C PHE A 157 2.92 -31.50 -10.56
N LEU A 158 3.43 -30.91 -11.64
CA LEU A 158 3.87 -31.67 -12.81
C LEU A 158 5.05 -32.59 -12.49
N ARG A 159 6.06 -32.10 -11.74
CA ARG A 159 7.19 -32.94 -11.30
C ARG A 159 6.72 -34.22 -10.59
N ASP A 160 5.70 -34.10 -9.75
CA ASP A 160 5.26 -35.20 -8.90
C ASP A 160 4.22 -36.13 -9.56
N HIS A 161 3.56 -35.71 -10.66
CA HIS A 161 2.43 -36.46 -11.25
C HIS A 161 2.53 -36.69 -12.75
N SER A 162 3.53 -36.10 -13.42
CA SER A 162 3.68 -36.23 -14.85
C SER A 162 4.58 -37.42 -15.19
N THR A 163 4.29 -38.05 -16.32
CA THR A 163 5.10 -39.15 -16.89
C THR A 163 5.54 -38.75 -18.30
N ALA A 164 6.54 -39.41 -18.86
CA ALA A 164 7.02 -39.11 -20.22
C ALA A 164 5.91 -39.21 -21.30
N SER A 165 4.84 -39.97 -21.04
CA SER A 165 3.67 -40.12 -21.92
C SER A 165 2.57 -39.06 -21.74
N LEU A 166 2.60 -38.27 -20.66
CA LEU A 166 1.63 -37.20 -20.40
C LEU A 166 1.94 -35.97 -21.25
N ARG A 167 0.95 -35.44 -21.99
CA ARG A 167 1.07 -34.17 -22.70
C ARG A 167 0.55 -33.03 -21.85
N VAL A 168 1.36 -31.99 -21.68
CA VAL A 168 1.00 -30.83 -20.86
C VAL A 168 0.88 -29.60 -21.73
N THR A 169 -0.23 -28.88 -21.62
CA THR A 169 -0.40 -27.55 -22.20
C THR A 169 -0.43 -26.51 -21.09
N LEU A 170 0.56 -25.62 -21.04
CA LEU A 170 0.66 -24.52 -20.10
C LEU A 170 0.00 -23.26 -20.70
N LEU A 171 -1.01 -22.74 -20.01
CA LEU A 171 -1.72 -21.50 -20.33
C LEU A 171 -1.16 -20.38 -19.47
N SER A 172 -0.51 -19.40 -20.08
CA SER A 172 0.16 -18.28 -19.41
C SER A 172 -0.26 -16.91 -19.94
N ASP A 173 -0.06 -15.89 -19.12
CA ASP A 173 -0.30 -14.47 -19.38
C ASP A 173 0.70 -13.84 -20.36
N VAL A 174 1.82 -14.52 -20.62
CA VAL A 174 2.87 -14.14 -21.58
C VAL A 174 3.27 -15.39 -22.35
N ARG A 175 3.51 -15.34 -23.66
CA ARG A 175 4.13 -16.47 -24.38
C ARG A 175 5.59 -16.61 -23.92
N PRO A 176 5.96 -17.64 -23.14
CA PRO A 176 7.36 -17.83 -22.78
C PRO A 176 8.16 -18.16 -24.05
N PRO A 177 9.40 -17.63 -24.22
CA PRO A 177 10.28 -18.09 -25.28
C PRO A 177 10.52 -19.61 -25.11
N PRO A 178 10.77 -20.37 -26.20
CA PRO A 178 10.96 -21.81 -26.14
C PRO A 178 12.01 -22.26 -25.11
N GLU A 179 13.06 -21.45 -24.93
CA GLU A 179 14.12 -21.64 -23.93
C GLU A 179 13.63 -21.56 -22.48
N ALA A 180 12.65 -20.70 -22.19
CA ALA A 180 12.06 -20.58 -20.86
C ALA A 180 11.16 -21.77 -20.51
N VAL A 181 10.52 -22.39 -21.51
CA VAL A 181 9.75 -23.64 -21.32
C VAL A 181 10.71 -24.82 -21.09
N ALA A 182 11.83 -24.87 -21.82
CA ALA A 182 12.88 -25.86 -21.60
C ALA A 182 13.50 -25.72 -20.20
N SER A 183 13.86 -24.50 -19.80
CA SER A 183 14.39 -24.18 -18.47
C SER A 183 13.38 -24.50 -17.37
N PHE A 184 12.10 -24.18 -17.53
CA PHE A 184 11.06 -24.56 -16.58
C PHE A 184 10.97 -26.09 -16.40
N ARG A 185 11.07 -26.87 -17.48
CA ARG A 185 11.06 -28.34 -17.41
C ARG A 185 12.30 -28.88 -16.70
N GLU A 186 13.47 -28.32 -17.01
CA GLU A 186 14.74 -28.73 -16.43
C GLU A 186 14.81 -28.40 -14.93
N VAL A 187 14.52 -27.15 -14.56
CA VAL A 187 14.53 -26.66 -13.17
C VAL A 187 13.49 -27.37 -12.31
N ALA A 188 12.29 -27.61 -12.86
CA ALA A 188 11.23 -28.29 -12.11
C ALA A 188 11.33 -29.83 -12.17
N GLY A 189 12.24 -30.40 -12.97
CA GLY A 189 12.39 -31.85 -13.12
C GLY A 189 11.17 -32.54 -13.75
N ILE A 190 10.53 -31.88 -14.73
CA ILE A 190 9.29 -32.37 -15.37
C ILE A 190 9.64 -33.35 -16.51
N PRO A 191 9.30 -34.65 -16.41
CA PRO A 191 9.65 -35.65 -17.44
C PRO A 191 8.84 -35.52 -18.74
N SER A 192 7.72 -34.79 -18.71
CA SER A 192 6.76 -34.69 -19.82
C SER A 192 7.11 -33.60 -20.84
N PRO A 193 6.72 -33.75 -22.12
CA PRO A 193 6.71 -32.64 -23.07
C PRO A 193 5.67 -31.59 -22.65
N VAL A 194 6.10 -30.32 -22.57
CA VAL A 194 5.25 -29.17 -22.22
C VAL A 194 5.14 -28.25 -23.44
N ALA A 195 3.92 -28.03 -23.92
CA ALA A 195 3.59 -26.97 -24.86
C ALA A 195 3.09 -25.75 -24.09
N SER A 196 3.34 -24.54 -24.61
CA SER A 196 2.82 -23.29 -24.01
C SER A 196 1.91 -22.55 -24.98
N THR A 197 0.79 -22.04 -24.48
CA THR A 197 -0.13 -21.17 -25.22
C THR A 197 -0.36 -19.90 -24.42
N GLU A 198 -0.30 -18.76 -25.11
CA GLU A 198 -0.55 -17.46 -24.51
C GLU A 198 -2.04 -17.17 -24.44
N VAL A 199 -2.46 -16.62 -23.32
CA VAL A 199 -3.84 -16.19 -23.09
C VAL A 199 -3.81 -14.78 -22.52
N VAL A 200 -4.03 -13.80 -23.40
CA VAL A 200 -3.77 -12.36 -23.16
C VAL A 200 -4.87 -11.69 -22.32
N SER A 201 -6.04 -12.31 -22.18
CA SER A 201 -7.14 -11.76 -21.39
C SER A 201 -8.13 -12.83 -20.93
N TRP A 202 -9.00 -12.47 -19.99
CA TRP A 202 -10.02 -13.40 -19.48
C TRP A 202 -11.08 -13.75 -20.54
N SER A 203 -11.45 -12.80 -21.40
CA SER A 203 -12.31 -13.06 -22.56
C SER A 203 -11.63 -13.97 -23.58
N SER A 204 -10.32 -13.83 -23.79
CA SER A 204 -9.53 -14.75 -24.61
C SER A 204 -9.46 -16.16 -24.00
N MET A 205 -9.34 -16.29 -22.68
CA MET A 205 -9.36 -17.62 -22.01
C MET A 205 -10.72 -18.29 -22.13
N ARG A 206 -11.80 -17.53 -21.96
CA ARG A 206 -13.18 -18.01 -22.15
C ARG A 206 -13.42 -18.46 -23.59
N SER A 207 -13.05 -17.63 -24.57
CA SER A 207 -13.15 -17.98 -25.99
C SER A 207 -12.30 -19.19 -26.34
N TRP A 208 -11.14 -19.34 -25.70
CA TRP A 208 -10.27 -20.49 -25.88
C TRP A 208 -10.90 -21.76 -25.29
N PHE A 209 -11.47 -21.72 -24.07
CA PHE A 209 -12.18 -22.87 -23.50
C PHE A 209 -13.43 -23.26 -24.29
N GLN A 210 -14.17 -22.28 -24.82
CA GLN A 210 -15.37 -22.50 -25.64
C GLN A 210 -15.05 -22.95 -27.07
N GLY A 211 -13.93 -22.50 -27.65
CA GLY A 211 -13.49 -22.87 -29.00
C GLY A 211 -12.66 -24.15 -29.08
N SER A 212 -11.94 -24.51 -28.00
CA SER A 212 -11.10 -25.73 -27.95
C SER A 212 -11.90 -27.02 -27.72
N SER A 213 -13.18 -26.91 -27.33
CA SER A 213 -14.03 -28.08 -27.07
C SER A 213 -14.36 -28.90 -28.33
N ALA A 214 -14.06 -28.37 -29.53
CA ALA A 214 -14.32 -29.06 -30.79
C ALA A 214 -13.19 -30.00 -31.23
N ASP A 215 -11.92 -29.75 -30.85
CA ASP A 215 -10.77 -30.49 -31.39
C ASP A 215 -9.78 -31.08 -30.37
N ARG A 216 -9.79 -30.69 -29.08
CA ARG A 216 -8.94 -31.30 -28.03
C ARG A 216 -9.55 -31.24 -26.62
N PRO A 217 -10.22 -32.30 -26.13
CA PRO A 217 -10.64 -32.35 -24.73
C PRO A 217 -9.46 -32.66 -23.81
N PHE A 218 -9.14 -31.77 -22.88
CA PHE A 218 -8.23 -32.08 -21.78
C PHE A 218 -8.82 -33.18 -20.90
N ASP A 219 -7.98 -34.08 -20.38
CA ASP A 219 -8.41 -35.08 -19.40
C ASP A 219 -8.56 -34.50 -18.00
N LEU A 220 -7.83 -33.41 -17.71
CA LEU A 220 -7.82 -32.67 -16.45
C LEU A 220 -7.36 -31.22 -16.68
N LEU A 221 -8.00 -30.28 -15.99
CA LEU A 221 -7.53 -28.91 -15.87
C LEU A 221 -6.92 -28.69 -14.49
N VAL A 222 -5.74 -28.07 -14.45
CA VAL A 222 -5.01 -27.81 -13.21
C VAL A 222 -4.85 -26.31 -13.01
N LEU A 223 -5.34 -25.82 -11.88
CA LEU A 223 -5.42 -24.41 -11.52
C LEU A 223 -4.61 -24.18 -10.24
N ALA A 224 -3.84 -23.10 -10.17
CA ALA A 224 -3.14 -22.73 -8.93
C ALA A 224 -3.91 -21.73 -8.05
N ARG A 225 -4.87 -20.99 -8.62
CA ARG A 225 -5.72 -20.00 -7.92
C ARG A 225 -7.16 -20.12 -8.40
N LEU A 226 -8.11 -19.83 -7.52
CA LEU A 226 -9.54 -19.77 -7.82
C LEU A 226 -9.96 -18.33 -8.11
N PRO A 227 -10.12 -17.91 -9.37
CA PRO A 227 -10.82 -16.67 -9.65
C PRO A 227 -12.33 -16.88 -9.43
N LEU A 228 -12.89 -16.21 -8.41
CA LEU A 228 -14.29 -16.35 -7.96
C LEU A 228 -15.32 -16.12 -9.09
N SER A 229 -15.03 -15.21 -10.02
CA SER A 229 -15.86 -14.93 -11.20
C SER A 229 -15.95 -16.11 -12.19
N VAL A 230 -15.03 -17.08 -12.12
CA VAL A 230 -14.93 -18.22 -13.05
C VAL A 230 -15.63 -19.46 -12.51
N PHE A 231 -15.74 -19.56 -11.18
CA PHE A 231 -16.41 -20.67 -10.52
C PHE A 231 -17.90 -20.76 -10.91
N LEU A 232 -18.51 -19.63 -11.29
CA LEU A 232 -19.96 -19.49 -11.48
C LEU A 232 -20.41 -19.40 -12.95
N ASP A 233 -19.55 -18.94 -13.87
CA ASP A 233 -20.00 -18.46 -15.19
C ASP A 233 -19.49 -19.32 -16.39
N VAL A 234 -18.72 -20.40 -16.12
CA VAL A 234 -18.08 -21.23 -17.16
C VAL A 234 -18.32 -22.73 -16.93
N ARG A 235 -18.85 -23.42 -17.95
CA ARG A 235 -18.78 -24.90 -18.03
C ARG A 235 -17.36 -25.28 -18.40
N TRP A 236 -16.72 -26.07 -17.53
CA TRP A 236 -15.35 -26.52 -17.76
C TRP A 236 -15.37 -27.78 -18.62
N PRO A 237 -14.50 -27.91 -19.63
CA PRO A 237 -14.51 -29.03 -20.58
C PRO A 237 -13.94 -30.34 -20.00
N ALA A 238 -13.42 -30.31 -18.77
CA ALA A 238 -12.82 -31.44 -18.07
C ALA A 238 -12.98 -31.25 -16.55
N PRO A 239 -12.73 -32.29 -15.74
CA PRO A 239 -12.54 -32.13 -14.30
C PRO A 239 -11.48 -31.08 -14.02
N ALA A 240 -11.67 -30.31 -12.95
CA ALA A 240 -10.74 -29.25 -12.58
C ALA A 240 -10.18 -29.52 -11.18
N LEU A 241 -8.86 -29.61 -11.13
CA LEU A 241 -8.06 -29.75 -9.93
C LEU A 241 -7.43 -28.41 -9.61
N LEU A 242 -7.73 -27.91 -8.44
CA LEU A 242 -7.17 -26.69 -7.91
C LEU A 242 -6.19 -27.03 -6.82
N LEU A 243 -4.93 -26.71 -7.09
CA LEU A 243 -3.81 -27.02 -6.24
C LEU A 243 -3.96 -26.33 -4.87
N PRO A 244 -3.45 -26.96 -3.81
CA PRO A 244 -3.44 -26.33 -2.49
C PRO A 244 -2.61 -25.04 -2.56
N PRO A 245 -2.92 -24.05 -1.70
CA PRO A 245 -1.97 -22.97 -1.44
C PRO A 245 -0.62 -23.59 -1.11
N LEU A 246 0.47 -23.08 -1.70
CA LEU A 246 1.81 -23.56 -1.37
C LEU A 246 2.04 -23.39 0.14
N SER A 247 2.03 -24.50 0.89
CA SER A 247 2.47 -24.51 2.28
C SER A 247 3.99 -24.41 2.27
N SER A 248 4.52 -23.47 3.03
CA SER A 248 5.96 -23.24 3.18
C SER A 248 6.65 -24.31 4.07
N SER A 249 6.15 -25.55 4.13
CA SER A 249 6.41 -26.46 5.26
C SER A 249 7.09 -27.81 4.92
N ARG A 250 8.02 -27.85 3.95
CA ARG A 250 9.14 -28.82 4.01
C ARG A 250 10.46 -28.05 4.01
N PRO A 251 11.46 -28.49 4.81
CA PRO A 251 12.78 -27.88 4.78
C PRO A 251 13.38 -28.19 3.40
N PHE A 252 13.23 -27.25 2.47
CA PHE A 252 14.24 -27.07 1.45
C PHE A 252 15.58 -26.96 2.19
N ALA A 253 16.65 -27.48 1.62
CA ALA A 253 18.01 -27.20 2.08
C ALA A 253 18.09 -25.75 2.56
N ARG A 254 18.67 -25.51 3.75
CA ARG A 254 18.74 -24.18 4.39
C ARG A 254 18.98 -23.14 3.30
N ARG A 255 17.98 -22.28 3.09
CA ARG A 255 17.99 -21.29 2.01
C ARG A 255 19.11 -20.32 2.25
N SER A 256 19.83 -19.94 1.20
CA SER A 256 20.94 -19.00 1.33
C SER A 256 20.43 -17.68 1.92
N LEU A 257 21.28 -17.05 2.71
CA LEU A 257 21.03 -15.71 3.21
C LEU A 257 21.23 -14.71 2.06
N GLU A 258 20.34 -13.73 1.96
CA GLU A 258 20.36 -12.66 0.96
C GLU A 258 20.48 -11.30 1.65
N VAL A 259 21.57 -10.58 1.39
CA VAL A 259 21.87 -9.26 1.94
C VAL A 259 22.54 -8.37 0.88
N ALA A 260 22.12 -7.11 0.86
CA ALA A 260 22.72 -6.04 0.05
C ALA A 260 24.05 -5.58 0.65
N ASP A 261 24.82 -4.85 -0.14
CA ASP A 261 25.95 -4.10 0.39
C ASP A 261 25.44 -3.00 1.33
N LEU A 262 26.16 -2.79 2.43
CA LEU A 262 25.75 -1.89 3.51
C LEU A 262 26.19 -0.47 3.20
N VAL A 263 25.35 0.51 3.50
CA VAL A 263 25.70 1.94 3.38
C VAL A 263 26.01 2.48 4.77
N ASP A 264 27.23 2.97 4.95
CA ASP A 264 27.64 3.69 6.15
C ASP A 264 27.24 5.17 6.02
N ASP A 265 26.12 5.52 6.66
CA ASP A 265 25.59 6.89 6.68
C ASP A 265 26.06 7.71 7.89
N GLY A 266 27.05 7.20 8.64
CA GLY A 266 27.53 7.76 9.91
C GLY A 266 26.67 7.36 11.12
N GLY A 267 25.54 6.68 10.92
CA GLY A 267 24.72 6.07 11.96
C GLY A 267 25.02 4.58 12.19
N PRO A 268 24.13 3.86 12.89
CA PRO A 268 24.14 2.40 12.93
C PRO A 268 24.04 1.82 11.52
N LEU A 269 24.86 0.79 11.21
CA LEU A 269 24.75 0.12 9.91
C LEU A 269 23.48 -0.73 9.90
N ARG A 270 22.52 -0.31 9.09
CA ARG A 270 21.26 -1.03 8.92
C ARG A 270 21.45 -2.21 7.98
N VAL A 271 21.07 -3.39 8.45
CA VAL A 271 21.14 -4.64 7.71
C VAL A 271 19.73 -5.15 7.52
N ARG A 272 19.38 -5.45 6.26
CA ARG A 272 18.15 -6.15 5.91
C ARG A 272 18.48 -7.46 5.22
N LEU A 273 18.06 -8.54 5.87
CA LEU A 273 18.36 -9.89 5.48
C LEU A 273 17.09 -10.58 5.03
N GLU A 274 17.22 -11.32 3.94
CA GLU A 274 16.14 -12.11 3.37
C GLU A 274 16.59 -13.57 3.23
N GLU A 275 15.62 -14.47 3.10
CA GLU A 275 15.87 -15.83 2.67
C GLU A 275 15.71 -15.95 1.17
N GLU A 276 16.69 -16.58 0.53
CA GLU A 276 16.61 -16.98 -0.87
C GLU A 276 15.31 -17.77 -1.09
N ALA A 277 14.42 -17.23 -1.92
CA ALA A 277 13.16 -17.88 -2.18
C ALA A 277 13.37 -19.06 -3.14
N ALA A 278 12.90 -20.24 -2.78
CA ALA A 278 12.90 -21.39 -3.69
C ALA A 278 12.16 -21.09 -5.02
N VAL A 279 11.16 -20.19 -5.00
CA VAL A 279 10.56 -19.51 -6.16
C VAL A 279 9.93 -18.18 -5.71
N GLY A 280 10.27 -17.04 -6.32
CA GLY A 280 9.63 -15.73 -6.08
C GLY A 280 10.55 -14.65 -5.51
N SER A 281 9.95 -13.56 -5.04
CA SER A 281 10.64 -12.55 -4.22
C SER A 281 11.20 -13.20 -2.94
N PRO A 282 12.38 -12.77 -2.46
CA PRO A 282 12.96 -13.26 -1.21
C PRO A 282 11.97 -13.15 -0.04
N GLY A 283 12.01 -14.11 0.87
CA GLY A 283 11.14 -14.14 2.05
C GLY A 283 11.74 -13.35 3.21
N ALA A 284 10.89 -12.79 4.09
CA ALA A 284 11.34 -12.22 5.35
C ALA A 284 12.07 -13.29 6.17
N LEU A 285 13.24 -12.93 6.70
CA LEU A 285 14.03 -13.81 7.54
C LEU A 285 13.33 -13.95 8.90
N PRO A 286 12.98 -15.18 9.35
CA PRO A 286 12.38 -15.38 10.66
C PRO A 286 13.28 -14.85 11.78
N ASP A 287 12.67 -14.44 12.90
CA ASP A 287 13.39 -13.97 14.08
C ASP A 287 14.45 -14.98 14.51
N GLN A 288 15.71 -14.54 14.48
CA GLN A 288 16.85 -15.40 14.77
C GLN A 288 18.10 -14.62 15.12
N SER A 289 19.09 -15.29 15.70
CA SER A 289 20.39 -14.70 15.96
C SER A 289 21.30 -14.78 14.73
N LEU A 290 22.03 -13.71 14.44
CA LEU A 290 22.99 -13.57 13.36
C LEU A 290 24.36 -13.22 13.92
N ALA A 291 25.41 -13.67 13.24
CA ALA A 291 26.78 -13.28 13.53
C ALA A 291 27.44 -12.63 12.31
N PHE A 292 28.19 -11.57 12.58
CA PHE A 292 28.94 -10.80 11.58
C PHE A 292 30.42 -11.03 11.80
N VAL A 293 31.15 -11.35 10.73
CA VAL A 293 32.55 -11.75 10.74
C VAL A 293 33.37 -10.73 9.96
N SER A 294 34.46 -10.24 10.56
CA SER A 294 35.47 -9.43 9.87
C SER A 294 36.86 -9.81 10.36
N GLY A 295 37.85 -9.85 9.46
CA GLY A 295 39.21 -10.26 9.80
C GLY A 295 39.32 -11.64 10.46
N GLY A 296 38.40 -12.54 10.13
CA GLY A 296 38.35 -13.90 10.69
C GLY A 296 37.75 -14.03 12.09
N ARG A 297 37.20 -12.95 12.67
CA ARG A 297 36.58 -12.93 14.00
C ARG A 297 35.13 -12.48 13.93
N VAL A 298 34.29 -13.01 14.82
CA VAL A 298 32.94 -12.48 15.03
C VAL A 298 33.07 -11.09 15.66
N VAL A 299 32.62 -10.06 14.93
CA VAL A 299 32.65 -8.66 15.36
C VAL A 299 31.33 -8.19 15.97
N ALA A 300 30.22 -8.89 15.68
CA ALA A 300 28.92 -8.64 16.28
C ALA A 300 28.04 -9.89 16.25
N THR A 301 27.16 -10.00 17.24
CA THR A 301 26.06 -10.98 17.28
C THR A 301 24.79 -10.22 17.61
N LEU A 302 23.77 -10.33 16.77
CA LEU A 302 22.53 -9.56 16.85
C LEU A 302 21.31 -10.47 16.69
N GLY A 303 20.23 -10.15 17.39
CA GLY A 303 18.91 -10.68 17.04
C GLY A 303 18.37 -9.92 15.83
N ALA A 304 18.06 -10.62 14.74
CA ALA A 304 17.24 -10.08 13.67
C ALA A 304 15.77 -10.23 14.03
N VAL A 305 15.00 -9.16 13.90
CA VAL A 305 13.55 -9.16 14.05
C VAL A 305 12.95 -8.79 12.69
N ASP A 306 12.12 -9.66 12.13
CA ASP A 306 11.59 -9.52 10.76
C ASP A 306 12.69 -9.27 9.70
N GLY A 307 13.86 -9.90 9.88
CA GLY A 307 15.02 -9.75 9.00
C GLY A 307 15.75 -8.42 9.08
N GLU A 308 15.42 -7.55 10.05
CA GLU A 308 16.14 -6.30 10.29
C GLU A 308 17.12 -6.44 11.45
N ALA A 309 18.32 -5.89 11.29
CA ALA A 309 19.32 -5.77 12.35
C ALA A 309 20.10 -4.46 12.22
N GLU A 310 20.52 -3.89 13.34
CA GLU A 310 21.37 -2.70 13.38
C GLU A 310 22.71 -3.04 14.02
N LEU A 311 23.79 -2.86 13.27
CA LEU A 311 25.15 -2.98 13.78
C LEU A 311 25.59 -1.64 14.41
N PRO A 312 26.48 -1.68 15.43
CA PRO A 312 27.01 -0.49 16.05
C PRO A 312 27.66 0.46 15.02
N ALA A 313 27.42 1.76 15.19
CA ALA A 313 28.09 2.80 14.44
C ALA A 313 29.62 2.73 14.63
N GLY A 314 30.38 3.16 13.61
CA GLY A 314 31.85 3.24 13.69
C GLY A 314 32.59 1.90 13.51
N LEU A 315 31.89 0.83 13.13
CA LEU A 315 32.51 -0.42 12.73
C LEU A 315 33.47 -0.17 11.55
N ARG A 316 34.77 -0.46 11.70
CA ARG A 316 35.80 -0.16 10.68
C ARG A 316 35.99 -1.23 9.61
N ALA A 317 35.09 -2.21 9.54
CA ALA A 317 35.15 -3.28 8.55
C ALA A 317 34.84 -2.75 7.14
N THR A 318 35.64 -3.12 6.15
CA THR A 318 35.37 -2.83 4.72
C THR A 318 34.43 -3.86 4.10
N SER A 319 34.37 -5.07 4.67
CA SER A 319 33.44 -6.13 4.32
C SER A 319 33.07 -6.96 5.55
N LEU A 320 31.91 -7.59 5.49
CA LEU A 320 31.36 -8.43 6.56
C LEU A 320 30.88 -9.75 5.99
N GLY A 321 31.35 -10.85 6.58
CA GLY A 321 30.72 -12.15 6.45
C GLY A 321 29.51 -12.25 7.37
N VAL A 322 28.40 -12.81 6.90
CA VAL A 322 27.17 -12.97 7.67
C VAL A 322 26.78 -14.44 7.71
N TYR A 323 26.37 -14.94 8.87
CA TYR A 323 25.82 -16.29 9.03
C TYR A 323 24.80 -16.38 10.15
N ARG A 324 23.94 -17.41 10.09
CA ARG A 324 22.89 -17.69 11.07
C ARG A 324 23.44 -18.47 12.28
N MET A 325 23.11 -18.02 13.47
CA MET A 325 23.50 -18.68 14.73
C MET A 325 22.46 -19.74 15.11
N GLY A 326 22.89 -21.01 15.19
CA GLY A 326 22.03 -22.14 15.56
C GLY A 326 22.13 -22.57 17.03
N GLY A 327 22.69 -21.75 17.93
CA GLY A 327 23.05 -22.12 19.30
C GLY A 327 24.44 -21.59 19.67
N GLU A 328 25.30 -22.42 20.26
CA GLU A 328 26.73 -22.08 20.42
C GLU A 328 27.37 -21.86 19.04
N GLY A 329 28.07 -20.73 18.87
CA GLY A 329 28.65 -20.33 17.59
C GLY A 329 29.66 -21.36 17.05
N PRO A 330 29.83 -21.45 15.73
CA PRO A 330 30.75 -22.40 15.11
C PRO A 330 32.19 -22.17 15.58
N SER A 331 32.93 -23.26 15.78
CA SER A 331 34.36 -23.23 16.17
C SER A 331 35.25 -22.49 15.16
N ASN A 332 34.83 -22.43 13.89
CA ASN A 332 35.46 -21.62 12.84
C ASN A 332 34.42 -20.68 12.18
N PRO A 333 34.35 -19.41 12.62
CA PRO A 333 33.43 -18.42 12.06
C PRO A 333 33.61 -18.13 10.57
N VAL A 334 34.83 -18.26 10.03
CA VAL A 334 35.10 -17.99 8.60
C VAL A 334 34.44 -19.05 7.71
N ALA A 335 34.52 -20.32 8.11
CA ALA A 335 33.92 -21.42 7.37
C ALA A 335 32.38 -21.41 7.43
N ALA A 336 31.81 -20.68 8.40
CA ALA A 336 30.38 -20.56 8.57
C ALA A 336 29.74 -19.42 7.78
N ILE A 337 30.55 -18.53 7.17
CA ILE A 337 30.05 -17.38 6.39
C ILE A 337 29.13 -17.89 5.27
N GLU A 338 27.87 -17.45 5.30
CA GLU A 338 26.88 -17.75 4.26
C GLU A 338 26.90 -16.70 3.15
N GLN A 339 27.15 -15.43 3.50
CA GLN A 339 27.25 -14.35 2.54
C GLN A 339 28.31 -13.33 2.94
N MET A 340 29.01 -12.78 1.94
CA MET A 340 29.93 -11.65 2.11
C MET A 340 29.28 -10.40 1.53
N VAL A 341 29.35 -9.28 2.27
CA VAL A 341 28.87 -7.97 1.81
C VAL A 341 29.90 -6.89 2.01
N ASP A 342 29.92 -5.92 1.09
CA ASP A 342 30.74 -4.74 1.21
C ASP A 342 30.09 -3.73 2.17
N VAL A 343 30.91 -2.95 2.87
CA VAL A 343 30.48 -1.77 3.62
C VAL A 343 30.92 -0.52 2.86
N LEU A 344 29.97 0.07 2.13
CA LEU A 344 30.16 1.25 1.31
C LEU A 344 30.27 2.50 2.19
N ARG A 345 31.30 3.31 1.93
CA ARG A 345 31.56 4.57 2.63
C ARG A 345 31.75 5.70 1.64
N PRO A 346 31.53 6.96 2.06
CA PRO A 346 31.88 8.13 1.26
C PRO A 346 33.35 8.07 0.80
N GLY A 347 33.57 8.25 -0.49
CA GLY A 347 34.88 8.37 -1.11
C GLY A 347 34.93 9.58 -2.04
N GLU A 348 36.09 9.81 -2.67
CA GLU A 348 36.28 10.96 -3.59
C GLU A 348 35.72 10.72 -4.99
N ARG A 349 35.52 9.45 -5.37
CA ARG A 349 35.05 9.07 -6.71
C ARG A 349 33.55 9.35 -6.85
N PRO A 350 33.10 10.09 -7.88
CA PRO A 350 31.68 10.31 -8.16
C PRO A 350 30.90 9.00 -8.26
N VAL A 351 29.63 9.00 -7.83
CA VAL A 351 28.75 7.83 -7.86
C VAL A 351 27.51 8.12 -8.72
N ALA A 352 27.12 7.15 -9.56
CA ALA A 352 25.85 7.13 -10.27
C ALA A 352 24.98 5.98 -9.72
N LEU A 353 23.75 6.31 -9.29
CA LEU A 353 22.82 5.29 -8.80
C LEU A 353 21.94 4.78 -9.92
N LEU A 354 21.89 3.46 -10.08
CA LEU A 354 21.14 2.79 -11.13
C LEU A 354 19.92 2.11 -10.54
N ASP A 355 18.74 2.30 -11.14
CA ASP A 355 17.61 1.40 -10.87
C ASP A 355 18.04 -0.04 -11.22
N ALA A 356 18.00 -0.96 -10.25
CA ALA A 356 18.40 -2.35 -10.45
C ALA A 356 17.54 -3.08 -11.49
N GLU A 357 16.36 -2.55 -11.85
CA GLU A 357 15.46 -3.09 -12.85
C GLU A 357 15.68 -2.50 -14.26
N LEU A 358 16.75 -1.73 -14.48
CA LEU A 358 17.12 -1.27 -15.83
C LEU A 358 17.28 -2.44 -16.82
N PRO A 359 16.89 -2.27 -18.10
CA PRO A 359 17.07 -3.29 -19.12
C PRO A 359 18.55 -3.68 -19.31
N ASP A 360 18.82 -4.95 -19.62
CA ASP A 360 20.19 -5.46 -19.74
C ASP A 360 20.98 -4.79 -20.88
N GLU A 361 20.30 -4.32 -21.92
CA GLU A 361 20.90 -3.53 -23.01
C GLU A 361 21.43 -2.17 -22.53
N VAL A 362 20.71 -1.52 -21.61
CA VAL A 362 21.14 -0.27 -20.97
C VAL A 362 22.35 -0.56 -20.08
N LEU A 363 22.31 -1.63 -19.29
CA LEU A 363 23.45 -2.04 -18.45
C LEU A 363 24.71 -2.31 -19.28
N ARG A 364 24.59 -3.01 -20.42
CA ARG A 364 25.72 -3.26 -21.34
C ARG A 364 26.24 -1.97 -21.97
N ALA A 365 25.35 -1.06 -22.35
CA ALA A 365 25.74 0.23 -22.91
C ALA A 365 26.52 1.09 -21.90
N LEU A 366 26.09 1.10 -20.63
CA LEU A 366 26.80 1.76 -19.54
C LEU A 366 28.18 1.14 -19.30
N ALA A 367 28.28 -0.19 -19.35
CA ALA A 367 29.58 -0.86 -19.21
C ALA A 367 30.53 -0.52 -20.37
N ALA A 368 30.00 -0.45 -21.59
CA ALA A 368 30.79 -0.10 -22.78
C ALA A 368 31.28 1.37 -22.77
N SER A 369 30.58 2.27 -22.07
CA SER A 369 30.98 3.66 -21.91
C SER A 369 31.79 3.94 -20.63
N SER A 370 31.93 2.95 -19.74
CA SER A 370 32.61 3.09 -18.45
C SER A 370 34.14 3.20 -18.60
N GLY A 371 34.74 4.16 -17.90
CA GLY A 371 36.19 4.39 -17.84
C GLY A 371 36.66 4.91 -16.48
N PRO A 372 37.97 5.18 -16.30
CA PRO A 372 38.52 5.65 -15.03
C PRO A 372 37.98 7.02 -14.59
N ALA A 373 37.60 7.86 -15.56
CA ALA A 373 37.02 9.18 -15.33
C ALA A 373 35.50 9.15 -15.11
N GLU A 374 34.84 8.01 -15.35
CA GLU A 374 33.39 7.88 -15.20
C GLU A 374 32.98 7.57 -13.75
N PRO A 375 31.78 8.02 -13.34
CA PRO A 375 31.22 7.71 -12.03
C PRO A 375 31.17 6.20 -11.77
N GLU A 376 31.42 5.82 -10.52
CA GLU A 376 31.16 4.47 -10.04
C GLU A 376 29.66 4.17 -10.13
N GLN A 377 29.33 3.03 -10.74
CA GLN A 377 27.96 2.60 -10.94
C GLN A 377 27.51 1.73 -9.75
N LEU A 378 26.42 2.13 -9.09
CA LEU A 378 25.87 1.41 -7.94
C LEU A 378 24.39 1.08 -8.19
N ALA A 379 24.05 -0.21 -8.24
CA ALA A 379 22.66 -0.62 -8.40
C ALA A 379 21.87 -0.43 -7.09
N VAL A 380 20.66 0.08 -7.21
CA VAL A 380 19.72 0.30 -6.11
C VAL A 380 18.51 -0.59 -6.34
N ARG A 381 18.30 -1.54 -5.44
CA ARG A 381 17.08 -2.35 -5.42
C ARG A 381 15.97 -1.55 -4.72
N LEU A 382 15.04 -1.00 -5.51
CA LEU A 382 13.93 -0.19 -5.03
C LEU A 382 12.77 -1.03 -4.44
N ARG A 383 12.65 -2.27 -4.94
CA ARG A 383 11.60 -3.23 -4.60
C ARG A 383 12.18 -4.64 -4.51
N PRO A 384 11.62 -5.54 -3.67
CA PRO A 384 12.06 -6.93 -3.59
C PRO A 384 11.55 -7.78 -4.78
N THR A 385 11.71 -7.31 -6.02
CA THR A 385 11.33 -8.02 -7.26
C THR A 385 12.32 -9.10 -7.65
N ARG A 386 13.62 -8.85 -7.41
CA ARG A 386 14.73 -9.78 -7.66
C ARG A 386 15.57 -9.96 -6.39
N SER A 387 16.23 -11.12 -6.26
CA SER A 387 17.22 -11.34 -5.20
C SER A 387 18.47 -10.50 -5.44
N PHE A 388 19.25 -10.24 -4.39
CA PHE A 388 20.50 -9.49 -4.53
C PHE A 388 21.50 -10.28 -5.37
N THR A 389 21.56 -11.60 -5.19
CA THR A 389 22.40 -12.49 -6.01
C THR A 389 22.07 -12.37 -7.50
N ALA A 390 20.79 -12.40 -7.89
CA ALA A 390 20.39 -12.26 -9.29
C ALA A 390 20.74 -10.88 -9.87
N ILE A 391 20.62 -9.80 -9.08
CA ILE A 391 21.03 -8.46 -9.51
C ILE A 391 22.56 -8.42 -9.72
N ARG A 392 23.33 -8.96 -8.77
CA ARG A 392 24.80 -9.03 -8.87
C ARG A 392 25.25 -9.81 -10.10
N GLU A 393 24.60 -10.93 -10.42
CA GLU A 393 24.89 -11.71 -11.62
C GLU A 393 24.62 -10.94 -12.92
N ARG A 394 23.49 -10.22 -12.99
CA ARG A 394 23.17 -9.36 -14.15
C ARG A 394 24.21 -8.26 -14.35
N LEU A 395 24.65 -7.62 -13.27
CA LEU A 395 25.72 -6.62 -13.32
C LEU A 395 27.02 -7.22 -13.86
N ARG A 396 27.43 -8.41 -13.35
CA ARG A 396 28.63 -9.12 -13.87
C ARG A 396 28.50 -9.45 -15.35
N ALA A 397 27.34 -9.97 -15.77
CA ALA A 397 27.09 -10.33 -17.16
C ALA A 397 27.13 -9.11 -18.09
N ALA A 398 26.76 -7.93 -17.59
CA ALA A 398 26.87 -6.68 -18.33
C ALA A 398 28.29 -6.08 -18.32
N GLY A 399 29.19 -6.53 -17.45
CA GLY A 399 30.54 -5.97 -17.28
C GLY A 399 30.63 -4.83 -16.24
N LEU A 400 29.64 -4.73 -15.34
CA LEU A 400 29.60 -3.75 -14.25
C LEU A 400 30.04 -4.38 -12.92
N ALA A 401 30.45 -3.55 -11.97
CA ALA A 401 30.75 -3.99 -10.61
C ALA A 401 29.48 -4.57 -9.96
N PRO A 402 29.55 -5.75 -9.30
CA PRO A 402 28.38 -6.42 -8.71
C PRO A 402 28.00 -5.81 -7.35
N ARG A 403 27.82 -4.50 -7.29
CA ARG A 403 27.44 -3.76 -6.08
C ARG A 403 25.96 -3.42 -6.09
N VAL A 404 25.26 -3.75 -5.02
CA VAL A 404 23.82 -3.53 -4.87
C VAL A 404 23.49 -3.04 -3.47
N VAL A 405 22.78 -1.91 -3.39
CA VAL A 405 22.20 -1.41 -2.14
C VAL A 405 20.69 -1.61 -2.12
N ASP A 406 20.12 -1.77 -0.93
CA ASP A 406 18.68 -1.86 -0.74
C ASP A 406 18.10 -0.50 -0.34
N ALA A 407 17.15 0.01 -1.11
CA ALA A 407 16.50 1.29 -0.82
C ALA A 407 15.86 1.29 0.58
N ARG A 408 15.32 0.16 1.03
CA ARG A 408 14.67 0.03 2.34
C ARG A 408 15.65 0.20 3.49
N ALA A 409 16.89 -0.25 3.32
CA ALA A 409 17.94 -0.08 4.31
C ALA A 409 18.45 1.38 4.34
N VAL A 410 18.59 2.02 3.17
CA VAL A 410 19.06 3.41 3.08
C VAL A 410 18.00 4.40 3.57
N LEU A 411 16.73 4.19 3.20
CA LEU A 411 15.61 5.06 3.55
C LEU A 411 14.97 4.73 4.90
N ASP A 412 15.36 3.61 5.53
CA ASP A 412 14.82 3.14 6.80
C ASP A 412 13.30 2.95 6.77
N GLU A 413 12.81 2.25 5.74
CA GLU A 413 11.37 2.16 5.43
C GLU A 413 10.91 0.73 5.09
N GLY A 414 9.61 0.46 5.09
CA GLY A 414 9.07 -0.85 4.72
C GLY A 414 9.29 -1.24 3.25
N SER A 415 8.75 -2.38 2.82
CA SER A 415 8.89 -2.87 1.43
C SER A 415 8.16 -2.05 0.35
N ALA A 416 7.49 -0.96 0.74
CA ALA A 416 6.76 -0.06 -0.16
C ALA A 416 5.81 -0.80 -1.11
N LEU A 417 5.18 -1.86 -0.62
CA LEU A 417 4.27 -2.69 -1.43
C LEU A 417 2.92 -1.99 -1.68
N ASP A 418 2.63 -0.92 -0.94
CA ASP A 418 1.44 -0.08 -1.10
C ASP A 418 1.65 1.09 -2.07
N VAL A 419 2.84 1.21 -2.68
CA VAL A 419 3.21 2.31 -3.59
C VAL A 419 3.37 1.80 -5.03
N SER A 420 2.84 2.53 -6.02
CA SER A 420 2.94 2.16 -7.45
C SER A 420 4.37 2.21 -7.97
N GLU A 421 4.73 1.41 -8.97
CA GLU A 421 6.04 1.48 -9.65
C GLU A 421 6.31 2.87 -10.27
N GLU A 422 5.26 3.66 -10.52
CA GLU A 422 5.40 5.03 -11.01
C GLU A 422 6.18 5.95 -10.05
N VAL A 423 6.24 5.62 -8.76
CA VAL A 423 7.03 6.41 -7.79
C VAL A 423 8.49 5.97 -7.70
N ASP A 424 8.90 4.91 -8.40
CA ASP A 424 10.27 4.37 -8.34
C ASP A 424 11.35 5.42 -8.66
N PRO A 425 11.20 6.31 -9.67
CA PRO A 425 12.16 7.39 -9.91
C PRO A 425 12.31 8.34 -8.71
N VAL A 426 11.21 8.69 -8.04
CA VAL A 426 11.22 9.54 -6.85
C VAL A 426 11.89 8.81 -5.68
N ARG A 427 11.59 7.52 -5.48
CA ARG A 427 12.25 6.69 -4.46
C ARG A 427 13.76 6.61 -4.69
N LEU A 428 14.21 6.45 -5.92
CA LEU A 428 15.64 6.48 -6.27
C LEU A 428 16.28 7.83 -5.97
N ALA A 429 15.59 8.94 -6.25
CA ALA A 429 16.04 10.28 -5.91
C ALA A 429 16.14 10.51 -4.39
N ARG A 430 15.23 9.91 -3.60
CA ARG A 430 15.30 9.91 -2.13
C ARG A 430 16.55 9.17 -1.63
N VAL A 431 16.85 7.98 -2.19
CA VAL A 431 18.08 7.22 -1.88
C VAL A 431 19.32 8.05 -2.18
N ALA A 432 19.40 8.65 -3.37
CA ALA A 432 20.49 9.54 -3.75
C ALA A 432 20.67 10.71 -2.77
N SER A 433 19.57 11.37 -2.41
CA SER A 433 19.57 12.49 -1.48
C SER A 433 20.04 12.08 -0.08
N ARG A 434 19.64 10.90 0.40
CA ARG A 434 20.09 10.35 1.68
C ARG A 434 21.58 10.00 1.68
N MET A 435 22.06 9.37 0.61
CA MET A 435 23.50 9.07 0.43
C MET A 435 24.34 10.35 0.32
N ARG A 436 23.86 11.39 -0.39
CA ARG A 436 24.55 12.70 -0.43
C ARG A 436 24.64 13.35 0.94
N ARG A 437 23.56 13.31 1.74
CA ARG A 437 23.58 13.79 3.14
C ARG A 437 24.61 13.05 4.00
N ALA A 438 24.85 11.77 3.69
CA ALA A 438 25.90 10.96 4.31
C ALA A 438 27.31 11.24 3.77
N GLY A 439 27.47 12.11 2.76
CA GLY A 439 28.75 12.50 2.19
C GLY A 439 29.15 11.78 0.90
N PHE A 440 28.32 10.86 0.37
CA PHE A 440 28.62 10.22 -0.91
C PHE A 440 28.51 11.23 -2.06
N PRO A 441 29.49 11.31 -2.99
CA PRO A 441 29.45 12.24 -4.12
C PRO A 441 28.55 11.72 -5.25
N VAL A 442 27.25 11.54 -4.98
CA VAL A 442 26.28 11.09 -5.98
C VAL A 442 26.06 12.20 -7.00
N VAL A 443 26.39 11.97 -8.27
CA VAL A 443 26.27 12.97 -9.34
C VAL A 443 25.06 12.75 -10.25
N SER A 444 24.55 11.52 -10.31
CA SER A 444 23.38 11.19 -11.11
C SER A 444 22.60 9.99 -10.60
N ILE A 445 21.34 9.90 -11.04
CA ILE A 445 20.53 8.70 -10.98
C ILE A 445 20.09 8.31 -12.39
N LEU A 446 19.92 7.02 -12.65
CA LEU A 446 19.36 6.50 -13.89
C LEU A 446 18.13 5.63 -13.61
N HIS A 447 16.97 6.06 -14.12
CA HIS A 447 15.67 5.42 -13.87
C HIS A 447 14.99 4.97 -15.16
N ARG A 448 14.03 4.04 -15.03
CA ARG A 448 13.28 3.45 -16.15
C ARG A 448 11.95 4.14 -16.49
N GLY A 449 11.37 4.89 -15.54
CA GLY A 449 10.04 5.49 -15.68
C GLY A 449 10.04 6.86 -16.38
N PRO A 450 8.95 7.27 -17.03
CA PRO A 450 8.84 8.56 -17.74
C PRO A 450 8.71 9.77 -16.79
N ILE A 451 8.58 9.52 -15.50
CA ILE A 451 8.45 10.56 -14.48
C ILE A 451 9.86 11.04 -14.12
N HIS A 452 10.12 12.33 -14.35
CA HIS A 452 11.37 12.96 -13.96
C HIS A 452 11.26 13.48 -12.52
N PRO A 453 11.98 12.87 -11.56
CA PRO A 453 12.01 13.35 -10.20
C PRO A 453 12.78 14.67 -10.12
N TRP A 454 12.38 15.49 -9.17
CA TRP A 454 13.13 16.64 -8.73
C TRP A 454 14.40 16.17 -8.00
N THR A 455 15.50 16.84 -8.27
CA THR A 455 16.82 16.49 -7.77
C THR A 455 17.52 17.75 -7.26
N GLU A 456 18.32 17.59 -6.20
CA GLU A 456 19.06 18.69 -5.58
C GLU A 456 20.56 18.36 -5.58
N GLY A 457 21.31 19.00 -6.48
CA GLY A 457 22.76 18.80 -6.58
C GLY A 457 23.20 17.51 -7.29
N PHE A 458 22.30 16.83 -8.01
CA PHE A 458 22.58 15.70 -8.90
C PHE A 458 21.57 15.70 -10.06
N VAL A 459 21.81 14.90 -11.10
CA VAL A 459 20.95 14.85 -12.31
C VAL A 459 20.13 13.56 -12.34
N ALA A 460 18.86 13.63 -12.75
CA ALA A 460 18.04 12.45 -13.07
C ALA A 460 18.05 12.18 -14.58
N LEU A 461 18.49 10.99 -14.97
CA LEU A 461 18.52 10.51 -16.35
C LEU A 461 17.47 9.41 -16.52
N CYS A 462 16.72 9.48 -17.61
CA CYS A 462 15.71 8.50 -17.97
C CYS A 462 16.31 7.57 -19.05
N ALA A 463 16.24 6.25 -18.83
CA ALA A 463 16.88 5.28 -19.73
C ALA A 463 16.37 5.35 -21.19
N PRO A 464 15.05 5.47 -21.47
CA PRO A 464 14.55 5.75 -22.82
C PRO A 464 15.14 7.00 -23.48
N ASP A 465 15.31 8.10 -22.74
CA ASP A 465 15.79 9.38 -23.30
C ASP A 465 17.28 9.36 -23.66
N LEU A 466 18.03 8.41 -23.09
CA LEU A 466 19.43 8.19 -23.42
C LEU A 466 19.60 7.45 -24.76
N TRP A 467 18.53 6.95 -25.39
CA TRP A 467 18.58 6.07 -26.55
C TRP A 467 17.87 6.64 -27.78
N ASP A 468 18.63 7.26 -28.70
CA ASP A 468 18.23 7.46 -30.11
C ASP A 468 19.01 6.47 -31.00
N ALA A 469 18.61 6.34 -32.28
CA ALA A 469 19.13 5.39 -33.29
C ALA A 469 20.66 5.41 -33.59
N GLY A 470 21.48 6.05 -32.75
CA GLY A 470 22.94 6.12 -32.83
C GLY A 470 23.70 5.98 -31.49
N GLY A 471 23.06 5.62 -30.36
CA GLY A 471 23.73 5.34 -29.07
C GLY A 471 23.51 6.36 -27.95
N VAL A 472 24.22 6.18 -26.82
CA VAL A 472 24.05 6.95 -25.57
C VAL A 472 24.50 8.40 -25.75
N ARG A 473 23.58 9.38 -25.60
CA ARG A 473 23.96 10.80 -25.51
C ARG A 473 24.74 11.04 -24.22
N ARG A 474 26.02 11.43 -24.34
CA ARG A 474 26.77 12.04 -23.23
C ARG A 474 26.19 13.43 -23.00
N GLY A 475 25.56 13.65 -21.86
CA GLY A 475 25.14 14.98 -21.45
C GLY A 475 26.36 15.83 -21.07
N ASP A 476 26.55 16.97 -21.72
CA ASP A 476 27.46 18.00 -21.20
C ASP A 476 26.91 18.50 -19.85
N GLY A 477 27.71 18.38 -18.78
CA GLY A 477 27.39 18.99 -17.48
C GLY A 477 27.13 18.04 -16.29
N LEU A 478 27.89 16.95 -16.14
CA LEU A 478 27.85 16.06 -14.95
C LEU A 478 28.46 16.67 -13.67
N HIS A 479 28.48 18.00 -13.54
CA HIS A 479 29.10 18.71 -12.42
C HIS A 479 28.15 19.75 -11.83
N GLY A 480 27.31 19.32 -10.89
CA GLY A 480 26.74 20.22 -9.89
C GLY A 480 27.69 20.33 -8.69
N PRO A 481 27.91 21.52 -8.10
CA PRO A 481 28.78 21.64 -6.94
C PRO A 481 28.26 20.79 -5.76
N PRO A 482 29.14 20.32 -4.85
CA PRO A 482 28.71 19.71 -3.60
C PRO A 482 28.03 20.76 -2.74
N VAL A 483 26.71 20.64 -2.55
CA VAL A 483 26.00 21.39 -1.52
C VAL A 483 25.99 20.52 -0.25
N MET A 484 26.63 21.00 0.82
CA MET A 484 26.45 20.44 2.15
C MET A 484 25.28 21.13 2.87
N ALA A 485 24.21 20.33 3.03
CA ALA A 485 23.06 20.36 3.94
C ALA A 485 22.07 21.55 3.97
N MET A 486 20.80 21.29 3.59
CA MET A 486 19.61 21.60 4.42
C MET A 486 18.44 20.62 4.15
N SER A 487 17.90 19.99 5.19
CA SER A 487 16.58 19.31 5.23
C SER A 487 16.05 19.48 6.67
N LEU A 488 14.78 19.61 7.05
CA LEU A 488 13.45 19.23 6.56
C LEU A 488 13.05 19.75 5.17
N ALA A 489 12.90 18.80 4.25
CA ALA A 489 13.09 18.90 2.81
C ALA A 489 12.38 20.04 2.04
N SER A 490 13.04 21.04 1.46
CA SER A 490 14.31 21.71 1.76
C SER A 490 13.95 23.21 1.89
N ALA A 491 12.88 23.49 2.64
CA ALA A 491 12.30 24.82 2.77
C ALA A 491 13.12 25.68 3.74
N GLU A 492 13.37 26.94 3.38
CA GLU A 492 14.10 27.89 4.23
C GLU A 492 13.35 28.14 5.55
N SER A 493 14.10 28.33 6.64
CA SER A 493 13.54 28.79 7.91
C SER A 493 13.41 30.31 7.88
N ILE A 494 12.17 30.76 7.74
CA ILE A 494 11.79 32.16 7.60
C ILE A 494 11.42 32.70 8.98
N GLY A 495 12.14 33.71 9.49
CA GLY A 495 11.79 34.40 10.75
C GLY A 495 11.02 35.69 10.50
N GLY A 496 10.45 36.28 11.56
CA GLY A 496 9.70 37.54 11.44
C GLY A 496 8.17 37.36 11.36
N ASN A 497 7.64 36.23 11.86
CA ASN A 497 6.23 35.88 11.70
C ASN A 497 5.47 35.98 13.01
N ARG A 498 4.19 36.35 12.89
CA ARG A 498 3.17 36.09 13.91
C ARG A 498 2.31 34.95 13.41
N ILE A 499 2.24 33.87 14.20
CA ILE A 499 1.54 32.65 13.84
C ILE A 499 0.56 32.31 14.95
N GLU A 500 -0.69 32.05 14.57
CA GLU A 500 -1.72 31.51 15.45
C GLU A 500 -2.20 30.17 14.89
N LEU A 501 -2.31 29.16 15.76
CA LEU A 501 -2.81 27.82 15.40
C LEU A 501 -4.20 27.60 16.02
N GLU A 502 -5.07 26.87 15.33
CA GLU A 502 -6.40 26.53 15.83
C GLU A 502 -6.87 25.12 15.45
N HIS A 503 -7.85 24.63 16.22
CA HIS A 503 -8.64 23.43 15.99
C HIS A 503 -10.15 23.71 16.04
N ASP A 504 -10.53 24.98 15.98
CA ASP A 504 -11.90 25.46 16.20
C ASP A 504 -12.49 25.99 14.89
N ASN A 505 -13.54 25.31 14.43
CA ASN A 505 -14.18 25.61 13.15
C ASN A 505 -14.79 27.03 13.10
N ALA A 506 -15.38 27.51 14.20
CA ALA A 506 -15.97 28.84 14.24
C ALA A 506 -14.89 29.93 14.21
N ARG A 507 -13.76 29.73 14.90
CA ARG A 507 -12.59 30.60 14.81
C ARG A 507 -12.02 30.62 13.39
N ALA A 508 -11.84 29.46 12.76
CA ALA A 508 -11.34 29.37 11.39
C ALA A 508 -12.27 30.07 10.38
N ARG A 509 -13.59 29.90 10.54
CA ARG A 509 -14.61 30.60 9.73
C ARG A 509 -14.55 32.10 9.92
N GLY A 510 -14.37 32.55 11.17
CA GLY A 510 -14.16 33.95 11.52
C GLY A 510 -12.95 34.55 10.81
N TRP A 511 -11.79 33.89 10.89
CA TRP A 511 -10.56 34.31 10.19
C TRP A 511 -10.74 34.39 8.68
N LEU A 512 -11.40 33.40 8.07
CA LEU A 512 -11.67 33.38 6.63
C LEU A 512 -12.50 34.60 6.21
N LEU A 513 -13.63 34.84 6.89
CA LEU A 513 -14.51 35.96 6.56
C LEU A 513 -13.88 37.31 6.86
N GLU A 514 -13.08 37.42 7.93
CA GLU A 514 -12.28 38.61 8.25
C GLU A 514 -11.28 38.92 7.13
N ALA A 515 -10.53 37.91 6.65
CA ALA A 515 -9.57 38.08 5.56
C ALA A 515 -10.25 38.51 4.25
N ILE A 516 -11.40 37.92 3.92
CA ILE A 516 -12.17 38.27 2.71
C ILE A 516 -12.71 39.70 2.81
N ARG A 517 -13.39 40.04 3.91
CA ARG A 517 -14.04 41.36 4.11
C ARG A 517 -13.02 42.48 4.30
N GLY A 518 -11.89 42.19 4.95
CA GLY A 518 -10.80 43.14 5.20
C GLY A 518 -9.87 43.37 4.02
N SER A 519 -9.89 42.49 3.00
CA SER A 519 -9.04 42.67 1.81
C SER A 519 -9.38 43.93 1.03
N ALA A 520 -8.35 44.65 0.59
CA ALA A 520 -8.46 45.94 -0.09
C ALA A 520 -7.91 45.93 -1.53
N ARG A 521 -6.98 45.03 -1.86
CA ARG A 521 -6.29 45.00 -3.16
C ARG A 521 -6.37 43.64 -3.84
N THR A 522 -6.01 42.57 -3.13
CA THR A 522 -5.92 41.22 -3.70
C THR A 522 -6.39 40.19 -2.70
N LEU A 523 -7.08 39.17 -3.20
CA LEU A 523 -7.46 38.00 -2.42
C LEU A 523 -7.24 36.74 -3.25
N HIS A 524 -6.54 35.76 -2.70
CA HIS A 524 -6.23 34.50 -3.36
C HIS A 524 -6.80 33.37 -2.52
N LEU A 525 -7.67 32.56 -3.10
CA LEU A 525 -8.29 31.41 -2.46
C LEU A 525 -7.94 30.17 -3.28
N GLN A 526 -7.34 29.19 -2.64
CA GLN A 526 -7.08 27.87 -3.19
C GLN A 526 -7.73 26.82 -2.30
N VAL A 527 -8.54 25.94 -2.88
CA VAL A 527 -9.16 24.81 -2.18
C VAL A 527 -9.26 23.58 -3.08
N TYR A 528 -9.30 22.39 -2.48
CA TYR A 528 -9.49 21.15 -3.23
C TYR A 528 -10.95 20.95 -3.66
N MET A 529 -11.89 21.37 -2.81
CA MET A 529 -13.32 21.19 -3.02
C MET A 529 -14.09 22.42 -2.54
N ALA A 530 -15.19 22.72 -3.22
CA ALA A 530 -16.15 23.74 -2.82
C ALA A 530 -17.59 23.26 -3.09
N LEU A 531 -18.43 23.20 -2.06
CA LEU A 531 -19.82 22.77 -2.16
C LEU A 531 -20.76 23.97 -2.03
N GLY A 532 -21.90 23.93 -2.73
CA GLY A 532 -22.93 24.98 -2.66
C GLY A 532 -23.85 24.84 -1.43
N ASP A 533 -23.29 24.60 -0.25
CA ASP A 533 -24.02 24.53 1.02
C ASP A 533 -24.09 25.91 1.71
N ASP A 534 -24.47 25.94 2.99
CA ASP A 534 -24.60 27.16 3.78
C ASP A 534 -23.26 27.91 3.91
N VAL A 535 -22.17 27.20 4.21
CA VAL A 535 -20.82 27.77 4.33
C VAL A 535 -20.29 28.18 2.97
N GLY A 536 -20.42 27.33 1.95
CA GLY A 536 -19.95 27.64 0.60
C GLY A 536 -20.67 28.84 -0.01
N THR A 537 -21.98 28.97 0.23
CA THR A 537 -22.76 30.15 -0.18
C THR A 537 -22.31 31.39 0.58
N LEU A 538 -22.18 31.31 1.91
CA LEU A 538 -21.73 32.43 2.75
C LEU A 538 -20.36 32.96 2.30
N VAL A 539 -19.40 32.07 2.06
CA VAL A 539 -18.05 32.44 1.61
C VAL A 539 -18.09 32.95 0.16
N GLY A 540 -18.85 32.29 -0.72
CA GLY A 540 -19.01 32.71 -2.11
C GLY A 540 -19.57 34.12 -2.25
N ASP A 541 -20.58 34.45 -1.46
CA ASP A 541 -21.19 35.78 -1.48
C ASP A 541 -20.20 36.84 -0.94
N ALA A 542 -19.44 36.52 0.11
CA ALA A 542 -18.39 37.42 0.62
C ALA A 542 -17.25 37.65 -0.41
N LEU A 543 -16.88 36.63 -1.19
CA LEU A 543 -15.90 36.76 -2.28
C LEU A 543 -16.43 37.65 -3.41
N ALA A 544 -17.69 37.47 -3.80
CA ALA A 544 -18.34 38.30 -4.82
C ALA A 544 -18.43 39.76 -4.36
N GLU A 545 -18.78 40.00 -3.08
CA GLU A 545 -18.75 41.34 -2.48
C GLU A 545 -17.35 41.96 -2.51
N ALA A 546 -16.30 41.18 -2.23
CA ALA A 546 -14.92 41.67 -2.32
C ALA A 546 -14.55 42.09 -3.75
N GLY A 547 -14.89 41.27 -4.74
CA GLY A 547 -14.71 41.61 -6.15
C GLY A 547 -15.47 42.89 -6.56
N ALA A 548 -16.72 43.05 -6.09
CA ALA A 548 -17.52 44.25 -6.32
C ALA A 548 -16.93 45.53 -5.68
N ARG A 549 -16.17 45.39 -4.59
CA ARG A 549 -15.40 46.51 -3.99
C ARG A 549 -14.13 46.88 -4.78
N GLY A 550 -13.79 46.11 -5.82
CA GLY A 550 -12.59 46.33 -6.64
C GLY A 550 -11.38 45.51 -6.22
N VAL A 551 -11.52 44.56 -5.30
CA VAL A 551 -10.45 43.62 -4.94
C VAL A 551 -10.24 42.65 -6.10
N ALA A 552 -8.99 42.39 -6.48
CA ALA A 552 -8.66 41.34 -7.44
C ALA A 552 -8.72 39.97 -6.75
N VAL A 553 -9.86 39.28 -6.89
CA VAL A 553 -10.13 37.98 -6.28
C VAL A 553 -9.74 36.87 -7.26
N ARG A 554 -8.83 35.98 -6.86
CA ARG A 554 -8.41 34.80 -7.62
C ARG A 554 -8.83 33.55 -6.88
N VAL A 555 -9.65 32.72 -7.50
CA VAL A 555 -10.14 31.46 -6.94
C VAL A 555 -9.56 30.31 -7.77
N LEU A 556 -8.80 29.44 -7.13
CA LEU A 556 -8.25 28.22 -7.71
C LEU A 556 -8.89 27.01 -7.03
N VAL A 557 -9.46 26.11 -7.82
CA VAL A 557 -10.01 24.85 -7.31
C VAL A 557 -9.49 23.65 -8.09
N ASP A 558 -9.48 22.48 -7.46
CA ASP A 558 -9.28 21.24 -8.22
C ASP A 558 -10.45 20.99 -9.18
N SER A 559 -10.17 20.67 -10.45
CA SER A 559 -11.24 20.51 -11.44
C SER A 559 -12.11 19.28 -11.20
N LEU A 560 -11.53 18.18 -10.70
CA LEU A 560 -12.23 16.92 -10.45
C LEU A 560 -13.05 17.01 -9.16
N HIS A 561 -12.40 17.38 -8.05
CA HIS A 561 -13.04 17.40 -6.73
C HIS A 561 -13.81 18.70 -6.43
N GLY A 562 -13.49 19.79 -7.12
CA GLY A 562 -14.36 20.96 -7.22
C GLY A 562 -15.59 20.74 -8.12
N LEU A 563 -15.69 19.60 -8.82
CA LEU A 563 -16.76 19.26 -9.75
C LEU A 563 -17.00 20.36 -10.81
N HIS A 564 -15.91 20.95 -11.31
CA HIS A 564 -15.97 22.07 -12.26
C HIS A 564 -14.87 21.94 -13.31
N GLY A 565 -15.24 21.89 -14.59
CA GLY A 565 -14.30 21.86 -15.72
C GLY A 565 -13.80 20.47 -16.13
N SER A 566 -13.82 19.47 -15.25
CA SER A 566 -13.60 18.06 -15.63
C SER A 566 -14.91 17.42 -16.15
N PHE A 567 -14.83 16.64 -17.22
CA PHE A 567 -15.96 15.87 -17.79
C PHE A 567 -17.23 16.69 -18.09
N GLY A 568 -17.08 18.00 -18.34
CA GLY A 568 -18.22 18.91 -18.53
C GLY A 568 -19.01 19.23 -17.26
N ALA A 569 -18.55 18.80 -16.08
CA ALA A 569 -19.17 19.14 -14.82
C ALA A 569 -19.12 20.64 -14.56
N THR A 570 -20.24 21.19 -14.10
CA THR A 570 -20.37 22.61 -13.75
C THR A 570 -20.88 22.74 -12.32
N ASN A 571 -20.01 23.14 -11.40
CA ASN A 571 -20.38 23.50 -10.04
C ASN A 571 -21.11 24.87 -10.03
N PRO A 572 -22.40 24.92 -9.59
CA PRO A 572 -23.19 26.15 -9.63
C PRO A 572 -22.64 27.30 -8.77
N LEU A 573 -22.01 26.99 -7.63
CA LEU A 573 -21.41 28.01 -6.76
C LEU A 573 -20.25 28.69 -7.49
N LEU A 574 -19.36 27.90 -8.07
CA LEU A 574 -18.18 28.38 -8.78
C LEU A 574 -18.55 29.10 -10.08
N ASP A 575 -19.55 28.60 -10.81
CA ASP A 575 -20.09 29.23 -12.02
C ASP A 575 -20.76 30.59 -11.73
N ARG A 576 -21.40 30.75 -10.56
CA ARG A 576 -21.91 32.05 -10.10
C ARG A 576 -20.76 33.00 -9.75
N LEU A 577 -19.78 32.50 -9.00
CA LEU A 577 -18.59 33.27 -8.62
C LEU A 577 -17.80 33.78 -9.83
N SER A 578 -17.61 32.96 -10.86
CA SER A 578 -16.84 33.32 -12.06
C SER A 578 -17.46 34.47 -12.88
N ARG A 579 -18.76 34.74 -12.70
CA ARG A 579 -19.48 35.85 -13.33
C ARG A 579 -19.46 37.13 -12.50
N SER A 580 -18.94 37.08 -11.27
CA SER A 580 -18.93 38.24 -10.37
C SER A 580 -17.80 39.20 -10.76
N PRO A 581 -18.05 40.53 -10.83
CA PRO A 581 -17.01 41.51 -11.14
C PRO A 581 -15.81 41.38 -10.19
N GLY A 582 -14.59 41.46 -10.73
CA GLY A 582 -13.35 41.38 -9.95
C GLY A 582 -12.94 39.96 -9.51
N VAL A 583 -13.73 38.93 -9.83
CA VAL A 583 -13.42 37.52 -9.52
C VAL A 583 -12.92 36.78 -10.76
N GLU A 584 -11.76 36.16 -10.66
CA GLU A 584 -11.23 35.23 -11.65
C GLU A 584 -11.18 33.81 -11.07
N LEU A 585 -11.88 32.88 -11.72
CA LEU A 585 -11.89 31.46 -11.37
C LEU A 585 -11.00 30.67 -12.32
N ARG A 586 -10.16 29.79 -11.77
CA ARG A 586 -9.39 28.79 -12.52
C ARG A 586 -9.52 27.42 -11.88
N THR A 587 -9.34 26.39 -12.69
CA THR A 587 -9.33 25.00 -12.22
C THR A 587 -7.99 24.33 -12.53
N SER A 588 -7.46 23.57 -11.57
CA SER A 588 -6.23 22.80 -11.77
C SER A 588 -6.52 21.45 -12.41
N ARG A 589 -5.67 21.05 -13.36
CA ARG A 589 -5.67 19.72 -14.00
C ARG A 589 -7.04 19.25 -14.53
N PRO A 590 -7.69 20.01 -15.43
CA PRO A 590 -8.94 19.58 -16.07
C PRO A 590 -8.77 18.24 -16.80
N LEU A 591 -9.76 17.36 -16.64
CA LEU A 591 -9.83 16.06 -17.31
C LEU A 591 -10.93 16.12 -18.38
N HIS A 592 -10.54 16.06 -19.66
CA HIS A 592 -11.46 16.15 -20.80
C HIS A 592 -11.70 14.80 -21.49
N GLU A 593 -10.77 13.86 -21.34
CA GLU A 593 -10.78 12.53 -21.95
C GLU A 593 -10.79 11.44 -20.88
N MET A 594 -10.86 10.18 -21.28
CA MET A 594 -10.78 9.04 -20.35
C MET A 594 -9.43 9.08 -19.60
N PRO A 595 -9.42 9.33 -18.28
CA PRO A 595 -8.19 9.54 -17.54
C PRO A 595 -7.50 8.21 -17.20
N SER A 596 -6.18 8.23 -17.06
CA SER A 596 -5.47 7.15 -16.38
C SER A 596 -5.71 7.20 -14.87
N LEU A 597 -5.42 6.11 -14.15
CA LEU A 597 -5.44 6.12 -12.67
C LEU A 597 -4.47 7.17 -12.10
N THR A 598 -3.36 7.42 -12.80
CA THR A 598 -2.37 8.43 -12.46
C THR A 598 -2.93 9.84 -12.57
N ASP A 599 -3.72 10.13 -13.60
CA ASP A 599 -4.36 11.43 -13.79
C ASP A 599 -5.44 11.71 -12.74
N LEU A 600 -6.14 10.65 -12.31
CA LEU A 600 -7.12 10.73 -11.22
C LEU A 600 -6.47 11.01 -9.87
N LYS A 601 -5.27 10.46 -9.61
CA LYS A 601 -4.56 10.62 -8.33
C LYS A 601 -3.76 11.92 -8.23
N ARG A 602 -3.23 12.41 -9.34
CA ARG A 602 -2.40 13.63 -9.36
C ARG A 602 -3.25 14.88 -9.32
N ARG A 603 -3.76 15.23 -8.14
CA ARG A 603 -4.62 16.40 -7.94
C ARG A 603 -3.91 17.50 -7.16
N ASP A 604 -4.45 18.71 -7.19
CA ASP A 604 -3.96 19.82 -6.35
C ASP A 604 -4.74 19.85 -5.05
N HIS A 605 -4.13 19.35 -3.97
CA HIS A 605 -4.81 19.19 -2.69
C HIS A 605 -4.51 20.36 -1.72
N ARG A 606 -3.85 21.43 -2.16
CA ARG A 606 -3.52 22.59 -1.32
C ARG A 606 -4.77 23.36 -0.90
N LYS A 607 -4.79 23.84 0.35
CA LYS A 607 -5.76 24.84 0.82
C LYS A 607 -5.03 26.04 1.39
N LEU A 608 -5.26 27.20 0.79
CA LEU A 608 -4.52 28.42 1.10
C LEU A 608 -5.39 29.64 0.81
N VAL A 609 -5.39 30.58 1.74
CA VAL A 609 -5.92 31.93 1.52
C VAL A 609 -4.78 32.92 1.69
N VAL A 610 -4.65 33.89 0.78
CA VAL A 610 -3.72 35.03 0.93
C VAL A 610 -4.48 36.32 0.66
N ALA A 611 -4.54 37.20 1.65
CA ALA A 611 -5.16 38.53 1.56
C ALA A 611 -4.09 39.62 1.56
N ASP A 612 -4.12 40.47 0.53
CA ASP A 612 -3.24 41.64 0.31
C ASP A 612 -1.73 41.36 0.42
N GLY A 613 -1.32 40.09 0.33
CA GLY A 613 0.04 39.64 0.61
C GLY A 613 0.50 39.90 2.05
N GLN A 614 -0.42 40.15 2.99
CA GLN A 614 -0.12 40.47 4.40
C GLN A 614 -0.54 39.36 5.36
N VAL A 615 -1.68 38.72 5.09
CA VAL A 615 -2.25 37.65 5.92
C VAL A 615 -2.40 36.41 5.06
N ALA A 616 -2.02 35.25 5.58
CA ALA A 616 -2.31 33.97 4.99
C ALA A 616 -3.00 33.02 5.97
N LEU A 617 -3.93 32.21 5.46
CA LEU A 617 -4.56 31.11 6.18
C LEU A 617 -4.15 29.80 5.50
N VAL A 618 -3.61 28.86 6.27
CA VAL A 618 -3.11 27.55 5.79
C VAL A 618 -3.72 26.44 6.62
N GLY A 619 -4.17 25.34 6.01
CA GLY A 619 -4.71 24.21 6.78
C GLY A 619 -5.35 23.13 5.92
N GLY A 620 -6.20 22.32 6.55
CA GLY A 620 -6.90 21.21 5.91
C GLY A 620 -8.25 21.55 5.28
N ARG A 621 -8.78 22.76 5.48
CA ARG A 621 -10.21 23.05 5.25
C ARG A 621 -10.59 23.38 3.81
N ASN A 622 -11.59 22.65 3.30
CA ASN A 622 -12.29 22.96 2.05
C ASN A 622 -13.52 23.84 2.31
N LEU A 623 -14.18 24.34 1.25
CA LEU A 623 -15.42 25.10 1.40
C LEU A 623 -16.63 24.18 1.47
N SER A 624 -16.98 23.76 2.68
CA SER A 624 -18.17 22.96 2.98
C SER A 624 -18.55 23.10 4.46
N HIS A 625 -19.80 22.79 4.79
CA HIS A 625 -20.42 22.91 6.11
C HIS A 625 -19.57 22.29 7.23
N GLU A 626 -19.20 21.02 7.08
CA GLU A 626 -18.54 20.22 8.10
C GLU A 626 -17.16 20.76 8.53
N TYR A 627 -16.52 21.59 7.70
CA TYR A 627 -15.19 22.15 7.95
C TYR A 627 -15.22 23.41 8.83
N TYR A 628 -16.30 24.17 8.74
CA TYR A 628 -16.38 25.51 9.30
C TYR A 628 -17.50 25.66 10.30
N THR A 629 -18.41 24.69 10.44
CA THR A 629 -19.43 24.67 11.48
C THR A 629 -18.90 24.08 12.78
N GLY A 630 -19.19 24.70 13.92
CA GLY A 630 -18.81 24.19 15.24
C GLY A 630 -19.79 23.15 15.77
N PHE A 631 -19.31 22.23 16.61
CA PHE A 631 -20.15 21.19 17.24
C PHE A 631 -21.32 21.76 18.07
N GLY A 632 -21.21 22.99 18.58
CA GLY A 632 -22.27 23.67 19.32
C GLY A 632 -23.28 24.43 18.44
N GLU A 633 -23.12 24.42 17.12
CA GLU A 633 -23.96 25.15 16.17
C GLU A 633 -24.94 24.23 15.42
N VAL A 634 -24.89 22.92 15.66
CA VAL A 634 -25.70 21.91 14.98
C VAL A 634 -26.60 21.15 15.97
N PRO A 635 -27.90 20.97 15.68
CA PRO A 635 -28.79 20.12 16.46
C PRO A 635 -28.78 18.68 15.93
N LEU A 636 -27.80 17.85 16.36
CA LEU A 636 -27.68 16.48 15.86
C LEU A 636 -28.78 15.55 16.41
N THR A 637 -29.34 14.73 15.52
CA THR A 637 -30.29 13.65 15.84
C THR A 637 -29.85 12.36 15.14
N GLU A 638 -30.41 11.22 15.50
CA GLU A 638 -30.08 9.92 14.89
C GLU A 638 -30.42 9.86 13.39
N ALA A 639 -31.33 10.72 12.95
CA ALA A 639 -31.68 10.88 11.54
C ALA A 639 -30.74 11.82 10.77
N SER A 640 -29.84 12.53 11.46
CA SER A 640 -28.89 13.43 10.82
C SER A 640 -27.98 12.66 9.84
N SER A 641 -27.67 13.32 8.74
CA SER A 641 -26.67 12.84 7.79
C SER A 641 -25.28 13.01 8.37
N TRP A 642 -24.34 12.14 7.98
CA TRP A 642 -22.93 12.31 8.32
C TRP A 642 -22.35 13.66 7.84
N ARG A 643 -22.97 14.30 6.83
CA ARG A 643 -22.57 15.62 6.32
C ARG A 643 -22.92 16.78 7.26
N GLU A 644 -23.88 16.57 8.16
CA GLU A 644 -24.28 17.57 9.16
C GLU A 644 -23.39 17.51 10.39
N VAL A 645 -22.55 16.47 10.53
CA VAL A 645 -21.64 16.30 11.66
C VAL A 645 -20.35 17.07 11.41
N PRO A 646 -20.02 18.09 12.23
CA PRO A 646 -18.78 18.82 12.09
C PRO A 646 -17.54 17.94 12.21
N TRP A 647 -16.47 18.34 11.53
CA TRP A 647 -15.17 17.67 11.57
C TRP A 647 -14.21 18.40 12.50
N LEU A 648 -13.25 17.66 13.06
CA LEU A 648 -12.08 18.29 13.68
C LEU A 648 -11.03 18.54 12.59
N ASP A 649 -10.70 19.79 12.34
CA ASP A 649 -9.61 20.18 11.44
C ASP A 649 -8.61 21.09 12.17
N ALA A 650 -7.53 21.48 11.50
CA ALA A 650 -6.52 22.39 12.02
C ALA A 650 -6.09 23.40 10.98
N GLY A 651 -5.76 24.60 11.44
CA GLY A 651 -5.34 25.71 10.59
C GLY A 651 -4.36 26.64 11.28
N ALA A 652 -3.70 27.46 10.48
CA ALA A 652 -2.78 28.50 10.90
C ALA A 652 -3.15 29.83 10.25
N ARG A 653 -3.20 30.90 11.05
CA ARG A 653 -3.16 32.30 10.57
C ARG A 653 -1.73 32.79 10.65
N VAL A 654 -1.21 33.32 9.55
CA VAL A 654 0.17 33.76 9.40
C VAL A 654 0.19 35.21 8.94
N GLU A 655 0.94 36.03 9.67
CA GLU A 655 1.32 37.39 9.30
C GLU A 655 2.84 37.51 9.33
N GLY A 656 3.41 38.32 8.45
CA GLY A 656 4.86 38.51 8.35
C GLY A 656 5.49 37.81 7.15
N THR A 657 6.81 37.72 7.16
CA THR A 657 7.67 37.38 6.01
C THR A 657 7.29 36.08 5.29
N ALA A 658 6.82 35.05 6.00
CA ALA A 658 6.43 33.76 5.42
C ALA A 658 5.23 33.85 4.48
N VAL A 659 4.40 34.89 4.57
CA VAL A 659 3.28 35.11 3.63
C VAL A 659 3.79 35.30 2.20
N GLY A 660 5.02 35.80 2.01
CA GLY A 660 5.66 35.87 0.69
C GLY A 660 5.86 34.50 0.04
N ALA A 661 6.33 33.51 0.82
CA ALA A 661 6.51 32.14 0.34
C ALA A 661 5.16 31.42 0.10
N LEU A 662 4.16 31.68 0.94
CA LEU A 662 2.80 31.18 0.75
C LEU A 662 2.16 31.75 -0.53
N ALA A 663 2.28 33.06 -0.75
CA ALA A 663 1.84 33.71 -1.99
C ALA A 663 2.56 33.16 -3.23
N ALA A 664 3.84 32.78 -3.10
CA ALA A 664 4.60 32.17 -4.18
C ALA A 664 4.08 30.78 -4.55
N SER A 665 3.69 29.97 -3.55
CA SER A 665 3.03 28.68 -3.79
C SER A 665 1.71 28.83 -4.54
N PHE A 666 0.86 29.79 -4.14
CA PHE A 666 -0.38 30.09 -4.85
C PHE A 666 -0.10 30.54 -6.30
N ARG A 667 0.84 31.48 -6.49
CA ARG A 667 1.17 32.01 -7.82
C ARG A 667 1.62 30.90 -8.77
N GLU A 668 2.46 29.99 -8.28
CA GLU A 668 2.89 28.83 -9.06
C GLU A 668 1.70 28.00 -9.53
N ALA A 669 0.82 27.60 -8.60
CA ALA A 669 -0.39 26.83 -8.91
C ALA A 669 -1.31 27.55 -9.90
N TRP A 670 -1.49 28.85 -9.69
CA TRP A 670 -2.32 29.73 -10.51
C TRP A 670 -1.79 29.83 -11.94
N THR A 671 -0.48 30.02 -12.10
CA THR A 671 0.15 30.08 -13.42
C THR A 671 0.15 28.73 -14.13
N GLU A 672 0.34 27.62 -13.40
CA GLU A 672 0.17 26.26 -13.96
C GLU A 672 -1.27 26.02 -14.44
N ALA A 673 -2.27 26.63 -13.81
CA ALA A 673 -3.67 26.61 -14.23
C ALA A 673 -4.01 27.64 -15.34
N GLY A 674 -3.00 28.28 -15.95
CA GLY A 674 -3.17 29.23 -17.06
C GLY A 674 -3.52 30.66 -16.64
N GLY A 675 -3.44 30.98 -15.36
CA GLY A 675 -3.63 32.33 -14.83
C GLY A 675 -2.41 33.23 -15.03
N ALA A 676 -2.62 34.53 -15.22
CA ALA A 676 -1.53 35.48 -15.37
C ALA A 676 -0.69 35.57 -14.06
N PRO A 677 0.65 35.63 -14.15
CA PRO A 677 1.49 35.81 -12.98
C PRO A 677 1.25 37.18 -12.33
N PHE A 678 1.49 37.28 -11.03
CA PHE A 678 1.35 38.52 -10.28
C PHE A 678 2.57 38.80 -9.38
N GLY A 679 2.74 40.07 -9.03
CA GLY A 679 3.82 40.53 -8.15
C GLY A 679 3.59 40.11 -6.70
N ILE A 680 4.64 39.63 -6.04
CA ILE A 680 4.63 39.34 -4.60
C ILE A 680 5.45 40.43 -3.92
N THR A 681 4.80 41.21 -3.06
CA THR A 681 5.50 42.17 -2.21
C THR A 681 5.89 41.46 -0.92
N ALA A 682 7.16 41.53 -0.55
CA ALA A 682 7.60 40.99 0.72
C ALA A 682 6.92 41.77 1.87
N PRO A 683 6.13 41.10 2.73
CA PRO A 683 5.52 41.75 3.88
C PRO A 683 6.58 42.08 4.94
N ALA A 684 6.31 43.12 5.73
CA ALA A 684 7.14 43.46 6.88
C ALA A 684 7.04 42.36 7.96
N PRO A 685 8.08 42.17 8.79
CA PRO A 685 7.98 41.29 9.96
C PRO A 685 6.82 41.68 10.89
N ALA A 686 6.12 40.68 11.44
CA ALA A 686 4.93 40.89 12.31
C ALA A 686 5.04 40.22 13.69
N GLY A 687 6.12 39.47 13.94
CA GLY A 687 6.41 38.75 15.17
C GLY A 687 7.78 38.06 15.10
N ASP A 688 8.06 37.17 16.05
CA ASP A 688 9.38 36.54 16.21
C ASP A 688 9.42 35.06 15.83
N SER A 689 8.27 34.45 15.52
CA SER A 689 8.18 33.03 15.20
C SER A 689 8.86 32.70 13.88
N ARG A 690 9.50 31.53 13.84
CA ARG A 690 10.12 30.98 12.64
C ARG A 690 9.22 29.92 12.03
N ALA A 691 9.17 29.86 10.70
CA ALA A 691 8.42 28.84 9.99
C ALA A 691 9.09 28.43 8.68
N ARG A 692 8.72 27.25 8.19
CA ARG A 692 9.08 26.75 6.87
C ARG A 692 7.81 26.48 6.08
N VAL A 693 7.81 26.87 4.81
CA VAL A 693 6.73 26.59 3.87
C VAL A 693 7.16 25.44 2.97
N ILE A 694 6.62 24.26 3.23
CA ILE A 694 6.96 23.02 2.53
C ILE A 694 5.93 22.80 1.43
N VAL A 695 6.38 22.80 0.18
CA VAL A 695 5.55 22.57 -1.01
C VAL A 695 5.99 21.26 -1.66
N HIS A 696 5.06 20.31 -1.77
CA HIS A 696 5.23 19.03 -2.45
C HIS A 696 4.47 19.03 -3.78
N ARG A 697 5.08 18.48 -4.84
CA ARG A 697 4.56 18.55 -6.21
C ARG A 697 4.28 17.16 -6.80
N GLY A 698 3.41 16.37 -6.17
CA GLY A 698 3.05 15.04 -6.63
C GLY A 698 4.27 14.22 -7.04
N LEU A 699 4.17 13.50 -8.17
CA LEU A 699 5.21 12.57 -8.63
C LEU A 699 6.56 13.19 -9.01
N ARG A 700 6.76 14.50 -8.81
CA ARG A 700 8.08 15.13 -8.96
C ARG A 700 8.93 14.98 -7.70
N ASP A 701 8.36 14.96 -6.50
CA ASP A 701 9.16 14.90 -5.28
C ASP A 701 8.42 14.10 -4.20
N ALA A 702 8.92 14.11 -2.96
CA ALA A 702 8.26 13.50 -1.79
C ALA A 702 8.48 14.38 -0.56
N ARG A 703 8.48 15.71 -0.73
CA ARG A 703 8.95 16.66 0.30
C ARG A 703 8.14 16.62 1.59
N THR A 704 6.82 16.44 1.52
CA THR A 704 5.94 16.28 2.68
C THR A 704 6.27 15.00 3.46
N LEU A 705 6.43 13.87 2.76
CA LEU A 705 6.86 12.61 3.34
C LEU A 705 8.23 12.74 4.03
N GLU A 706 9.24 13.26 3.33
CA GLU A 706 10.58 13.48 3.89
C GLU A 706 10.54 14.41 5.12
N ALA A 707 9.72 15.47 5.08
CA ALA A 707 9.55 16.36 6.22
C ALA A 707 8.96 15.65 7.44
N TYR A 708 7.92 14.83 7.25
CA TYR A 708 7.34 14.06 8.34
C TYR A 708 8.33 13.01 8.89
N LEU A 709 9.02 12.28 8.02
CA LEU A 709 10.03 11.29 8.42
C LEU A 709 11.15 11.92 9.25
N GLU A 710 11.65 13.08 8.83
CA GLU A 710 12.70 13.81 9.56
C GLU A 710 12.19 14.36 10.90
N LEU A 711 10.95 14.84 11.00
CA LEU A 711 10.35 15.24 12.27
C LEU A 711 10.30 14.06 13.24
N ILE A 712 9.76 12.93 12.79
CA ILE A 712 9.62 11.70 13.58
C ILE A 712 11.00 11.17 14.00
N ALA A 713 11.99 11.20 13.10
CA ALA A 713 13.37 10.81 13.41
C ALA A 713 14.04 11.76 14.42
N SER A 714 13.69 13.05 14.40
CA SER A 714 14.23 14.04 15.32
C SER A 714 13.68 13.94 16.74
N ALA A 715 12.51 13.31 16.93
CA ALA A 715 11.85 13.19 18.23
C ALA A 715 12.75 12.50 19.28
N ARG A 716 12.79 13.08 20.48
CA ARG A 716 13.59 12.61 21.63
C ARG A 716 12.76 12.21 22.84
N SER A 717 11.60 12.83 23.04
CA SER A 717 10.78 12.61 24.23
C SER A 717 9.35 12.20 23.89
N HIS A 718 8.70 12.93 22.98
CA HIS A 718 7.32 12.66 22.59
C HIS A 718 6.98 13.28 21.24
N LEU A 719 5.93 12.76 20.62
CA LEU A 719 5.30 13.37 19.46
C LEU A 719 3.78 13.17 19.49
N TYR A 720 3.08 14.14 18.92
CA TYR A 720 1.65 14.06 18.64
C TYR A 720 1.44 13.89 17.15
N LEU A 721 0.46 13.05 16.80
CA LEU A 721 -0.04 12.86 15.45
C LEU A 721 -1.56 13.07 15.46
N VAL A 722 -2.05 14.04 14.69
CA VAL A 722 -3.48 14.18 14.44
C VAL A 722 -3.74 13.83 12.98
N ASN A 723 -4.47 12.74 12.77
CA ASN A 723 -4.64 12.15 11.44
C ASN A 723 -5.86 11.21 11.39
N GLY A 724 -6.73 11.39 10.40
CA GLY A 724 -7.87 10.50 10.11
C GLY A 724 -7.76 9.73 8.80
N PHE A 725 -6.54 9.54 8.28
CA PHE A 725 -6.24 8.95 6.97
C PHE A 725 -5.34 7.70 7.10
N PRO A 726 -5.34 6.76 6.13
CA PRO A 726 -4.57 5.53 6.26
C PRO A 726 -3.07 5.81 6.16
N LEU A 727 -2.33 5.62 7.27
CA LEU A 727 -0.89 5.91 7.31
C LEU A 727 -0.13 5.19 6.19
N ALA A 728 0.70 5.94 5.45
CA ALA A 728 1.71 5.35 4.58
C ALA A 728 2.61 4.41 5.39
N LEU A 729 2.99 3.26 4.82
CA LEU A 729 3.77 2.27 5.55
C LEU A 729 5.13 2.81 5.98
N GLU A 730 5.72 3.73 5.22
CA GLU A 730 6.95 4.44 5.58
C GLU A 730 6.79 5.24 6.89
N LEU A 731 5.68 5.98 7.03
CA LEU A 731 5.39 6.77 8.23
C LEU A 731 5.05 5.87 9.43
N GLN A 732 4.29 4.80 9.21
CA GLN A 732 4.03 3.80 10.25
C GLN A 732 5.35 3.19 10.75
N HIS A 733 6.26 2.81 9.85
CA HIS A 733 7.57 2.25 10.20
C HIS A 733 8.40 3.25 11.01
N ALA A 734 8.43 4.53 10.61
CA ALA A 734 9.14 5.57 11.36
C ALA A 734 8.57 5.78 12.79
N LEU A 735 7.25 5.72 12.95
CA LEU A 735 6.58 5.83 14.26
C LEU A 735 6.88 4.62 15.16
N LEU A 736 6.87 3.41 14.60
CA LEU A 736 7.32 2.20 15.30
C LEU A 736 8.80 2.33 15.72
N GLY A 737 9.65 2.88 14.84
CA GLY A 737 11.02 3.24 15.16
C GLY A 737 11.13 4.22 16.33
N ALA A 738 10.27 5.24 16.39
CA ALA A 738 10.24 6.19 17.50
C ALA A 738 9.85 5.51 18.83
N LEU A 739 8.84 4.64 18.82
CA LEU A 739 8.46 3.83 20.00
C LEU A 739 9.61 2.95 20.47
N ARG A 740 10.33 2.28 19.56
CA ARG A 740 11.52 1.47 19.89
C ARG A 740 12.62 2.30 20.56
N ARG A 741 12.77 3.59 20.19
CA ARG A 741 13.69 4.54 20.84
C ARG A 741 13.20 5.08 22.18
N GLY A 742 12.02 4.69 22.65
CA GLY A 742 11.41 5.18 23.89
C GLY A 742 10.68 6.51 23.78
N VAL A 743 10.43 7.01 22.55
CA VAL A 743 9.64 8.23 22.33
C VAL A 743 8.16 7.92 22.59
N ARG A 744 7.47 8.76 23.36
CA ARG A 744 6.01 8.65 23.54
C ARG A 744 5.28 9.08 22.28
N VAL A 745 4.61 8.15 21.60
CA VAL A 745 3.77 8.43 20.42
C VAL A 745 2.31 8.55 20.84
N ARG A 746 1.71 9.71 20.58
CA ARG A 746 0.32 10.02 20.91
C ARG A 746 -0.45 10.33 19.64
N VAL A 747 -1.54 9.62 19.38
CA VAL A 747 -2.31 9.73 18.14
C VAL A 747 -3.75 10.10 18.44
N LEU A 748 -4.24 11.18 17.83
CA LEU A 748 -5.66 11.53 17.79
C LEU A 748 -6.20 11.26 16.38
N SER A 749 -7.05 10.26 16.26
CA SER A 749 -7.70 9.85 15.00
C SER A 749 -9.21 10.00 15.11
N GLY A 750 -9.92 9.90 13.99
CA GLY A 750 -11.38 9.94 13.93
C GLY A 750 -11.97 8.73 13.23
N HIS A 751 -13.26 8.85 12.90
CA HIS A 751 -13.97 7.92 12.04
C HIS A 751 -14.26 8.60 10.70
N VAL A 752 -13.96 7.95 9.57
CA VAL A 752 -14.30 8.52 8.25
C VAL A 752 -15.82 8.61 8.11
N THR A 753 -16.57 7.60 8.57
CA THR A 753 -18.00 7.77 8.85
C THR A 753 -18.18 8.14 10.31
N PRO A 754 -18.61 9.36 10.65
CA PRO A 754 -18.99 9.72 12.00
C PRO A 754 -19.94 8.70 12.63
N THR A 755 -19.75 8.42 13.92
CA THR A 755 -20.67 7.55 14.68
C THR A 755 -21.28 8.29 15.87
N HIS A 756 -22.44 7.81 16.33
CA HIS A 756 -23.07 8.17 17.59
C HIS A 756 -23.26 6.90 18.42
N GLY A 757 -22.60 6.82 19.58
CA GLY A 757 -22.34 5.53 20.22
C GLY A 757 -21.63 4.58 19.24
N ASP A 758 -22.17 3.37 19.07
CA ASP A 758 -21.65 2.35 18.15
C ASP A 758 -22.33 2.36 16.76
N GLN A 759 -23.19 3.34 16.46
CA GLN A 759 -23.94 3.42 15.21
C GLN A 759 -23.38 4.50 14.28
N ALA A 760 -23.27 4.19 12.99
CA ALA A 760 -22.83 5.15 11.99
C ALA A 760 -23.97 6.10 11.59
N PHE A 761 -23.65 7.39 11.46
CA PHE A 761 -24.57 8.32 10.82
C PHE A 761 -24.82 7.92 9.36
N SER A 762 -26.06 8.06 8.91
CA SER A 762 -26.46 7.70 7.55
C SER A 762 -26.02 8.74 6.52
N GLY A 763 -26.07 8.41 5.22
CA GLY A 763 -25.83 9.36 4.14
C GLY A 763 -25.16 8.72 2.91
N PRO A 764 -24.90 9.51 1.86
CA PRO A 764 -24.29 9.01 0.64
C PRO A 764 -22.96 8.33 0.93
N TRP A 765 -22.75 7.15 0.33
CA TRP A 765 -21.50 6.38 0.42
C TRP A 765 -21.11 5.95 1.85
N SER A 766 -22.04 5.95 2.82
CA SER A 766 -21.75 5.61 4.23
C SER A 766 -21.03 4.26 4.36
N ALA A 767 -21.46 3.23 3.62
CA ALA A 767 -20.80 1.91 3.62
C ALA A 767 -19.33 1.97 3.19
N ALA A 768 -19.03 2.71 2.11
CA ALA A 768 -17.66 2.88 1.62
C ALA A 768 -16.81 3.67 2.62
N ARG A 769 -17.36 4.72 3.22
CA ARG A 769 -16.71 5.51 4.29
C ARG A 769 -16.47 4.67 5.56
N THR A 770 -17.33 3.71 5.87
CA THR A 770 -17.14 2.79 7.00
C THR A 770 -15.99 1.83 6.70
N VAL A 771 -15.90 1.30 5.48
CA VAL A 771 -14.73 0.51 5.05
C VAL A 771 -13.44 1.35 5.12
N ALA A 772 -13.49 2.62 4.71
CA ALA A 772 -12.35 3.54 4.84
C ALA A 772 -11.94 3.74 6.31
N THR A 773 -12.90 3.80 7.24
CA THR A 773 -12.62 3.86 8.69
C THR A 773 -11.84 2.63 9.14
N GLU A 774 -12.25 1.43 8.72
CA GLU A 774 -11.51 0.20 9.04
C GLU A 774 -10.10 0.18 8.44
N LEU A 775 -9.94 0.68 7.21
CA LEU A 775 -8.61 0.81 6.59
C LEU A 775 -7.71 1.77 7.38
N VAL A 776 -8.21 2.96 7.74
CA VAL A 776 -7.48 3.94 8.56
C VAL A 776 -7.01 3.31 9.85
N HIS A 777 -7.94 2.69 10.58
CA HIS A 777 -7.63 2.11 11.88
C HIS A 777 -6.72 0.87 11.77
N SER A 778 -6.80 0.10 10.68
CA SER A 778 -5.87 -1.02 10.43
C SER A 778 -4.41 -0.57 10.33
N ARG A 779 -4.17 0.68 9.89
CA ARG A 779 -2.84 1.30 9.84
C ARG A 779 -2.40 1.86 11.20
N LEU A 780 -3.30 1.95 12.19
CA LEU A 780 -2.98 2.36 13.56
C LEU A 780 -2.77 1.17 14.50
N ASP A 781 -3.37 0.02 14.22
CA ASP A 781 -3.28 -1.17 15.09
C ASP A 781 -1.84 -1.59 15.44
N PRO A 782 -0.85 -1.58 14.52
CA PRO A 782 0.53 -1.89 14.90
C PRO A 782 1.14 -0.89 15.91
N LEU A 783 0.70 0.38 15.88
CA LEU A 783 1.14 1.39 16.84
C LEU A 783 0.53 1.14 18.22
N VAL A 784 -0.76 0.78 18.27
CA VAL A 784 -1.43 0.38 19.53
C VAL A 784 -0.73 -0.83 20.13
N GLU A 785 -0.46 -1.85 19.31
CA GLU A 785 0.25 -3.06 19.74
C GLU A 785 1.66 -2.74 20.28
N ALA A 786 2.35 -1.78 19.66
CA ALA A 786 3.67 -1.31 20.10
C ALA A 786 3.63 -0.32 21.28
N GLY A 787 2.44 0.04 21.80
CA GLY A 787 2.28 0.86 23.01
C GLY A 787 2.04 2.35 22.79
N ALA A 788 1.67 2.78 21.59
CA ALA A 788 1.24 4.18 21.35
C ALA A 788 -0.08 4.51 22.08
N ASP A 789 -0.24 5.75 22.54
CA ASP A 789 -1.52 6.27 23.06
C ASP A 789 -2.39 6.73 21.89
N VAL A 790 -3.17 5.80 21.34
CA VAL A 790 -4.13 6.09 20.25
C VAL A 790 -5.51 6.38 20.84
N ARG A 791 -6.10 7.51 20.45
CA ARG A 791 -7.45 7.91 20.86
C ARG A 791 -8.31 8.28 19.66
N TYR A 792 -9.58 7.89 19.72
CA TYR A 792 -10.60 8.31 18.76
C TYR A 792 -11.30 9.55 19.30
N PHE A 793 -11.22 10.63 18.53
CA PHE A 793 -11.79 11.92 18.89
C PHE A 793 -13.27 11.76 19.23
N ALA A 794 -13.68 12.33 20.36
CA ALA A 794 -15.01 12.15 20.90
C ALA A 794 -15.59 13.50 21.33
N VAL A 795 -16.87 13.71 21.02
CA VAL A 795 -17.63 14.87 21.45
C VAL A 795 -18.84 14.37 22.23
N LYS A 796 -18.92 14.74 23.50
CA LYS A 796 -20.06 14.42 24.36
C LYS A 796 -21.26 15.31 24.00
N GLY A 797 -22.46 14.87 24.37
CA GLY A 797 -23.72 15.56 24.10
C GLY A 797 -23.66 17.07 24.39
N ARG A 798 -24.25 17.85 23.48
CA ARG A 798 -24.30 19.31 23.55
C ARG A 798 -25.74 19.82 23.57
N PRO A 799 -25.99 21.06 24.02
CA PRO A 799 -27.30 21.69 23.88
C PRO A 799 -27.80 21.60 22.43
N GLY A 800 -29.06 21.18 22.26
CA GLY A 800 -29.68 21.00 20.94
C GLY A 800 -29.48 19.62 20.32
N TRP A 801 -28.58 18.78 20.84
CA TRP A 801 -28.48 17.38 20.40
C TRP A 801 -29.58 16.54 21.03
N SER A 802 -30.07 15.55 20.29
CA SER A 802 -30.99 14.54 20.83
C SER A 802 -30.35 13.82 22.02
N PRO A 803 -31.06 13.62 23.15
CA PRO A 803 -30.50 12.94 24.33
C PRO A 803 -29.96 11.53 24.07
N THR A 804 -30.44 10.89 23.00
CA THR A 804 -30.10 9.52 22.57
C THR A 804 -28.86 9.43 21.68
N ILE A 805 -28.32 10.55 21.18
CA ILE A 805 -27.08 10.59 20.38
C ILE A 805 -25.86 10.10 21.20
N GLY A 806 -25.85 10.34 22.51
CA GLY A 806 -24.73 9.94 23.36
C GLY A 806 -23.42 10.63 22.97
N VAL A 807 -22.36 9.84 22.74
CA VAL A 807 -21.03 10.32 22.32
C VAL A 807 -20.92 10.25 20.81
N VAL A 808 -20.49 11.34 20.18
CA VAL A 808 -20.20 11.39 18.74
C VAL A 808 -18.72 11.21 18.51
N HIS A 809 -18.36 10.30 17.60
CA HIS A 809 -16.99 10.16 17.06
C HIS A 809 -16.95 10.72 15.65
N PRO A 810 -16.59 12.00 15.45
CA PRO A 810 -16.63 12.61 14.14
C PRO A 810 -15.37 12.27 13.32
N HIS A 811 -15.33 12.77 12.09
CA HIS A 811 -14.12 12.71 11.29
C HIS A 811 -13.07 13.68 11.82
N VAL A 812 -11.82 13.21 11.87
CA VAL A 812 -10.64 14.04 12.14
C VAL A 812 -9.98 14.30 10.80
N HIS A 813 -10.21 15.49 10.27
CA HIS A 813 -9.65 15.95 9.01
C HIS A 813 -8.35 16.73 9.21
N ALA A 814 -7.95 17.06 10.44
CA ALA A 814 -6.66 17.69 10.71
C ALA A 814 -5.48 16.80 10.27
N LYS A 815 -4.40 17.44 9.78
CA LYS A 815 -3.12 16.80 9.45
C LYS A 815 -2.01 17.55 10.17
N SER A 816 -1.61 17.01 11.31
CA SER A 816 -0.56 17.65 12.10
C SER A 816 0.35 16.65 12.79
N VAL A 817 1.61 17.02 12.88
CA VAL A 817 2.65 16.34 13.65
C VAL A 817 3.29 17.38 14.54
N SER A 818 3.35 17.14 15.84
CA SER A 818 4.07 17.96 16.82
C SER A 818 5.16 17.12 17.47
N VAL A 819 6.33 17.71 17.70
CA VAL A 819 7.49 17.00 18.27
C VAL A 819 8.13 17.83 19.38
N ASP A 820 8.28 17.18 20.54
CA ASP A 820 9.05 17.64 21.70
C ASP A 820 8.68 19.04 22.25
N GLY A 821 7.50 19.60 21.92
CA GLY A 821 7.17 20.98 22.27
C GLY A 821 8.02 22.03 21.56
N LEU A 822 8.64 21.67 20.42
CA LEU A 822 9.58 22.53 19.69
C LEU A 822 9.13 22.86 18.27
N ARG A 823 8.47 21.92 17.60
CA ARG A 823 8.04 22.07 16.21
C ARG A 823 6.70 21.41 15.98
N CYS A 824 5.85 22.05 15.17
CA CYS A 824 4.58 21.47 14.75
C CYS A 824 4.23 21.81 13.30
N THR A 825 3.57 20.89 12.62
CA THR A 825 3.08 21.08 11.24
C THR A 825 1.58 21.27 11.20
N VAL A 826 1.11 22.16 10.33
CA VAL A 826 -0.30 22.27 9.92
C VAL A 826 -0.35 22.51 8.42
N GLY A 827 -1.28 21.87 7.71
CA GLY A 827 -1.41 22.04 6.26
C GLY A 827 -2.38 21.07 5.62
N SER A 828 -2.21 20.86 4.32
CA SER A 828 -3.09 20.03 3.50
C SER A 828 -2.67 18.57 3.40
N ALA A 829 -1.38 18.27 3.63
CA ALA A 829 -0.79 16.94 3.40
C ALA A 829 -1.25 15.90 4.41
N ASN A 830 -2.05 14.93 3.93
CA ASN A 830 -2.33 13.70 4.66
C ASN A 830 -1.04 12.94 4.99
N LEU A 831 -1.10 12.05 5.98
CA LEU A 831 -0.01 11.12 6.28
C LEU A 831 -0.21 9.78 5.55
N ASP A 832 -0.88 9.81 4.40
CA ASP A 832 -1.16 8.66 3.55
C ASP A 832 -0.28 8.64 2.30
N ILE A 833 -0.50 7.66 1.43
CA ILE A 833 0.30 7.51 0.23
C ILE A 833 0.00 8.57 -0.84
N THR A 834 -1.21 9.14 -0.88
CA THR A 834 -1.59 10.12 -1.90
C THR A 834 -0.87 11.43 -1.67
N ALA A 835 -0.89 11.94 -0.45
CA ALA A 835 -0.18 13.18 -0.08
C ALA A 835 1.35 13.00 0.02
N SER A 836 1.83 11.77 0.11
CA SER A 836 3.27 11.45 0.12
C SER A 836 3.90 11.45 -1.27
N TYR A 837 3.14 11.17 -2.33
CA TYR A 837 3.68 10.99 -3.68
C TYR A 837 2.83 11.52 -4.83
N TRP A 838 1.50 11.55 -4.74
CA TRP A 838 0.63 11.78 -5.90
C TRP A 838 0.12 13.22 -5.98
N GLU A 839 -0.35 13.75 -4.86
CA GLU A 839 -1.02 15.04 -4.77
C GLU A 839 -0.01 16.19 -4.63
N SER A 840 -0.40 17.39 -5.08
CA SER A 840 0.35 18.59 -4.74
C SER A 840 -0.13 19.13 -3.40
N GLU A 841 0.80 19.43 -2.50
CA GLU A 841 0.50 19.68 -1.09
C GLU A 841 1.29 20.86 -0.52
N LEU A 842 0.78 21.44 0.57
CA LEU A 842 1.36 22.57 1.30
C LEU A 842 1.32 22.31 2.80
N VAL A 843 2.46 22.43 3.47
CA VAL A 843 2.59 22.30 4.92
C VAL A 843 3.37 23.49 5.48
N LEU A 844 2.82 24.12 6.52
CA LEU A 844 3.52 25.09 7.35
C LEU A 844 4.15 24.33 8.54
N LEU A 845 5.47 24.29 8.60
CA LEU A 845 6.19 23.84 9.79
C LEU A 845 6.54 25.05 10.64
N THR A 846 6.05 25.10 11.87
CA THR A 846 6.41 26.15 12.83
C THR A 846 7.56 25.68 13.73
N GLU A 847 8.52 26.57 13.95
CA GLU A 847 9.71 26.38 14.80
C GLU A 847 9.64 27.39 15.96
N ASP A 848 8.67 27.22 16.86
CA ASP A 848 8.43 28.11 18.01
C ASP A 848 7.96 27.29 19.22
N ALA A 849 8.81 27.20 20.24
CA ALA A 849 8.55 26.34 21.38
C ALA A 849 7.38 26.80 22.26
N ALA A 850 7.10 28.11 22.34
CA ALA A 850 5.98 28.61 23.12
C ALA A 850 4.66 28.27 22.42
N LEU A 851 4.60 28.51 21.10
CA LEU A 851 3.42 28.19 20.29
C LEU A 851 3.19 26.68 20.23
N THR A 852 4.24 25.87 20.00
CA THR A 852 4.11 24.42 19.93
C THR A 852 3.65 23.82 21.25
N ARG A 853 4.17 24.26 22.41
CA ARG A 853 3.65 23.77 23.71
C ARG A 853 2.20 24.16 23.96
N ALA A 854 1.78 25.35 23.53
CA ALA A 854 0.38 25.76 23.63
C ALA A 854 -0.53 24.89 22.73
N TYR A 855 -0.05 24.57 21.53
CA TYR A 855 -0.73 23.66 20.62
C TYR A 855 -0.86 22.25 21.21
N GLU A 856 0.23 21.68 21.73
CA GLU A 856 0.23 20.38 22.40
C GLU A 856 -0.68 20.35 23.63
N ALA A 857 -0.71 21.41 24.44
CA ALA A 857 -1.64 21.52 25.57
C ALA A 857 -3.12 21.50 25.12
N SER A 858 -3.43 22.09 23.96
CA SER A 858 -4.78 22.00 23.37
C SER A 858 -5.10 20.58 22.90
N LEU A 859 -4.11 19.87 22.32
CA LEU A 859 -4.24 18.47 21.93
C LEU A 859 -4.44 17.57 23.15
N ASP A 860 -3.76 17.84 24.26
CA ASP A 860 -3.96 17.13 25.52
C ASP A 860 -5.39 17.20 26.00
N ALA A 861 -5.99 18.40 25.96
CA ALA A 861 -7.39 18.58 26.33
C ALA A 861 -8.33 17.79 25.40
N LEU A 862 -8.09 17.80 24.09
CA LEU A 862 -8.86 17.02 23.12
C LEU A 862 -8.71 15.52 23.37
N MET A 863 -7.48 15.04 23.56
CA MET A 863 -7.17 13.64 23.83
C MET A 863 -7.82 13.17 25.14
N GLU A 864 -7.82 13.98 26.18
CA GLU A 864 -8.43 13.62 27.47
C GLU A 864 -9.95 13.52 27.39
N ALA A 865 -10.58 14.30 26.51
CA ALA A 865 -12.01 14.17 26.23
C ALA A 865 -12.36 12.99 25.29
N SER A 866 -11.35 12.34 24.71
CA SER A 866 -11.49 11.34 23.64
C SER A 866 -11.42 9.89 24.12
N THR A 867 -11.92 8.96 23.32
CA THR A 867 -11.94 7.53 23.66
C THR A 867 -10.58 6.89 23.38
N ARG A 868 -9.90 6.42 24.42
CA ARG A 868 -8.62 5.71 24.30
C ARG A 868 -8.84 4.27 23.80
N VAL A 869 -8.05 3.86 22.81
CA VAL A 869 -7.96 2.47 22.39
C VAL A 869 -7.11 1.72 23.41
N GLN A 870 -7.71 0.77 24.12
CA GLN A 870 -6.98 -0.04 25.09
C GLN A 870 -6.38 -1.26 24.40
N LYS A 871 -5.05 -1.38 24.47
CA LYS A 871 -4.35 -2.54 23.93
C LYS A 871 -4.91 -3.82 24.54
N GLU A 872 -5.23 -3.84 25.83
CA GLU A 872 -5.70 -5.02 26.55
C GLU A 872 -7.17 -5.36 26.28
N ASP A 873 -7.92 -4.54 25.51
CA ASP A 873 -9.33 -4.81 25.18
C ASP A 873 -9.47 -6.00 24.22
N PRO A 874 -10.13 -7.11 24.62
CA PRO A 874 -10.36 -8.25 23.73
C PRO A 874 -11.19 -7.89 22.49
N ALA A 875 -12.10 -6.93 22.59
CA ALA A 875 -12.91 -6.50 21.45
C ALA A 875 -12.07 -5.75 20.42
N TRP A 876 -11.12 -4.92 20.86
CA TRP A 876 -10.13 -4.31 19.97
C TRP A 876 -9.27 -5.38 19.28
N HIS A 877 -8.73 -6.36 20.01
CA HIS A 877 -7.94 -7.45 19.40
C HIS A 877 -8.72 -8.19 18.31
N GLN A 878 -10.00 -8.51 18.55
CA GLN A 878 -10.84 -9.15 17.54
C GLN A 878 -11.05 -8.25 16.31
N ARG A 879 -11.29 -6.94 16.50
CA ARG A 879 -11.42 -5.98 15.38
C ARG A 879 -10.10 -5.88 14.59
N ALA A 880 -8.97 -5.73 15.28
CA ALA A 880 -7.63 -5.66 14.70
C ALA A 880 -7.31 -6.91 13.87
N LEU A 881 -7.62 -8.10 14.39
CA LEU A 881 -7.46 -9.36 13.66
C LEU A 881 -8.35 -9.43 12.40
N ARG A 882 -9.61 -8.99 12.49
CA ARG A 882 -10.56 -8.99 11.36
C ARG A 882 -10.11 -8.06 10.23
N ARG A 883 -9.57 -6.89 10.56
CA ARG A 883 -9.07 -5.92 9.56
C ARG A 883 -7.58 -6.04 9.26
N GLY A 884 -6.87 -7.00 9.86
CA GLY A 884 -5.43 -7.17 9.68
C GLY A 884 -5.01 -7.42 8.22
N TRP A 885 -5.90 -7.94 7.38
CA TRP A 885 -5.64 -8.07 5.94
C TRP A 885 -5.63 -6.72 5.21
N MET A 886 -6.34 -5.72 5.72
CA MET A 886 -6.45 -4.38 5.10
C MET A 886 -5.13 -3.62 5.14
N ARG A 887 -4.23 -3.96 6.07
CA ARG A 887 -2.87 -3.37 6.13
C ARG A 887 -2.08 -3.58 4.84
N HIS A 888 -2.37 -4.68 4.13
CA HIS A 888 -1.74 -5.07 2.87
C HIS A 888 -2.61 -4.73 1.66
N TRP A 889 -3.76 -4.08 1.87
CA TRP A 889 -4.61 -3.67 0.77
C TRP A 889 -3.88 -2.60 -0.04
N PRO A 890 -3.79 -2.74 -1.37
CA PRO A 890 -3.09 -1.77 -2.20
C PRO A 890 -3.64 -0.36 -1.99
N GLY A 891 -2.77 0.64 -1.89
CA GLY A 891 -3.13 2.07 -1.93
C GLY A 891 -3.72 2.52 -3.28
N VAL A 892 -4.29 1.60 -4.04
CA VAL A 892 -4.93 1.85 -5.34
C VAL A 892 -6.33 2.44 -5.15
N LEU A 893 -6.99 2.15 -4.03
CA LEU A 893 -8.33 2.67 -3.69
C LEU A 893 -8.30 3.86 -2.71
N SER A 894 -7.13 4.37 -2.32
CA SER A 894 -7.05 5.70 -1.69
C SER A 894 -7.21 6.73 -2.80
N VAL A 895 -8.47 7.00 -3.16
CA VAL A 895 -8.92 8.06 -4.07
C VAL A 895 -10.08 8.77 -3.39
#